data_AF-K7AHM5-F1
#
_entry.id   AF-K7AHM5-F1
#
_cell.length_a   1.000
_cell.length_b   1.000
_cell.length_c   1.000
_cell.angle_alpha   90.00
_cell.angle_beta   90.00
_cell.angle_gamma   90.00
#
_symmetry.space_group_name_H-M   'P 1'
#
loop_
_entity.id
_entity.type
_entity.pdbx_description
1 polymer ?
#
loop_
_entity_poly.entity_id
_entity_poly.type
_entity_poly.pdbx_seq_one_letter_code
_entity_poly.pdbx_strand_id
1 'polypeptide(L)'
;MAAGRAQVPSSEQAWLEDAQVFIQKTLCPAVKEPNVQLTPLVIDCVKTVWLSQGRNQGSTLPLSYSFVSVQDLKTHQRLPCCSHLSWSSSAYQAWAQEAGRNGNPLPREQLLLLGTLTDLSADLEQECRNGSLYVRDNTGVLSCELIDLDLSWLGHLFLFPRWSYLPPARWNSSGEGHLELWDAPVPVFPLTISPGPVTPIPVLYPESASCLLRLRNKLRGVQRNLAGNLVRLSALVKSKQKAYFILSLGRSHPAVTHVSIIVQVPAQLVWHRALRPGTAYVLTELRVSKIRGQRQHVWMTSQSSRLLLLKPECVQELELELEGPLLEADPKPLPMPSNSEDKKDPESLVRYSRLLSYSGAVTGVLNEPAGLYELDGQLGLCLAYQQFRGLRRVMRPGVCLQLQDVHLLQSVGGGTRRPVLAPCLRGAVLLQSFSRQKPGAHSSRQAYGASLYEQLVWERQLGLPLYLWATKALEELACKLCPHVLRHHQFLQHSSPGSPSLGLQLLAPTLDLLAPPGSPVRNAHNEILEEPHHCPLQKYTRLQTPSSFPTLATLKEEGQRKAWASFDPKALLPLPEASYLPSCQLNRRLAWSWLCLLPSAFYPAQVLLGVLVASSHKGCLQLRDQSGSLPCLLLAKHSQPLSDPRLIGCLVRAERFQLIVERDVRSSFPSWKELSMPGFIQKQQARVYVQFFLADALILPVPRPCLHSATPSTPQTDPTGPEGPHLGQSRLFLLCHKEALMKRNFCVPPGASPEVPKPTLSFCVLGSWLGGTQRKEGTGWGLPEPQGNDDNDQKVHLIFFGSSVRWFEFLHPGQVYRLVAPGPPTPMLFEKDGSSCISRRPLELAGCASCLTVQDNWTLELESSQDIQDVLDANKSLPESSLTDLLSDNFTDSLVSFSAEILSRTLCEPLVASLWMKLGNTGAMRRCVKLTVALETAECEFPPHLDVYIEDPHLPPSLGLLPGARVHFSQLEKRVSRSHNVYCCFRSSTYVQVLSFPPETTISVPLPHIYLAELLQGGQSPFQATTSCHVVSVFSLQLFWVCAYCTSICRQGKCTRLGSTCPTQTAISQAIIRLLVEDGTAEAVVTCRNHHVAAALGLCPREWASLLDFVQVPGRVVLQFAGPGAQLESSARVDEPMTMFLWTLCTSPSVLRPIVLSFELERKPSKIVPLEPPRLQRFQCGELPFLTHVNPRLRLSCLSIRESEYSSSLGILASSC
;
A
#
# COMPACT_ATOMS: atom_id res chain seq x y z
N MET A 1 32.35 85.69 21.48
CA MET A 1 31.02 85.21 21.06
C MET A 1 31.12 83.70 20.89
N ALA A 2 30.42 82.96 21.75
CA ALA A 2 30.50 81.50 21.82
C ALA A 2 29.62 80.88 20.72
N ALA A 3 30.22 80.03 19.89
CA ALA A 3 29.49 79.10 19.03
C ALA A 3 28.90 78.00 19.93
N GLY A 4 27.58 77.94 20.03
CA GLY A 4 26.86 76.93 20.80
C GLY A 4 27.12 75.54 20.21
N ARG A 5 27.78 74.68 20.98
CA ARG A 5 27.76 73.23 20.76
C ARG A 5 26.30 72.77 20.87
N ALA A 6 25.72 72.27 19.78
CA ALA A 6 24.50 71.48 19.86
C ALA A 6 24.78 70.29 20.79
N GLN A 7 24.12 70.27 21.96
CA GLN A 7 24.16 69.12 22.86
C GLN A 7 23.59 67.92 22.12
N VAL A 8 24.34 66.82 22.06
CA VAL A 8 23.81 65.52 21.68
C VAL A 8 22.66 65.22 22.65
N PRO A 9 21.43 64.95 22.17
CA PRO A 9 20.30 64.68 23.05
C PRO A 9 20.66 63.52 23.99
N SER A 10 20.29 63.63 25.26
CA SER A 10 20.41 62.51 26.20
C SER A 10 19.61 61.33 25.65
N SER A 11 20.03 60.10 25.96
CA SER A 11 19.32 58.88 25.51
C SER A 11 17.83 58.87 25.93
N GLU A 12 17.48 59.56 27.02
CA GLU A 12 16.09 59.81 27.44
C GLU A 12 15.34 60.75 26.47
N GLN A 13 15.96 61.84 26.02
CA GLN A 13 15.31 62.80 25.13
C GLN A 13 15.04 62.20 23.75
N ALA A 14 16.00 61.45 23.18
CA ALA A 14 15.81 60.76 21.91
C ALA A 14 14.66 59.73 21.98
N TRP A 15 14.57 58.97 23.08
CA TRP A 15 13.49 58.00 23.28
C TRP A 15 12.10 58.67 23.36
N LEU A 16 12.00 59.82 24.03
CA LEU A 16 10.75 60.58 24.12
C LEU A 16 10.33 61.18 22.77
N GLU A 17 11.28 61.65 21.97
CA GLU A 17 11.04 62.12 20.59
C GLU A 17 10.53 60.96 19.71
N ASP A 18 11.16 59.80 19.76
CA ASP A 18 10.72 58.59 19.05
C ASP A 18 9.32 58.13 19.49
N ALA A 19 9.04 58.16 20.79
CA ALA A 19 7.72 57.84 21.35
C ALA A 19 6.64 58.80 20.83
N GLN A 20 6.93 60.11 20.78
CA GLN A 20 5.99 61.12 20.30
C GLN A 20 5.69 60.92 18.80
N VAL A 21 6.71 60.69 17.99
CA VAL A 21 6.56 60.41 16.55
C VAL A 21 5.74 59.14 16.33
N PHE A 22 6.01 58.09 17.10
CA PHE A 22 5.25 56.84 17.06
C PHE A 22 3.77 57.08 17.35
N ILE A 23 3.44 57.69 18.50
CA ILE A 23 2.05 57.91 18.95
C ILE A 23 1.25 58.73 17.93
N GLN A 24 1.85 59.79 17.38
CA GLN A 24 1.21 60.62 16.35
C GLN A 24 0.91 59.82 15.07
N LYS A 25 1.80 58.92 14.68
CA LYS A 25 1.64 58.11 13.46
C LYS A 25 0.67 56.94 13.64
N THR A 26 0.67 56.27 14.79
CA THR A 26 0.01 54.97 14.97
C THR A 26 -1.28 55.03 15.78
N LEU A 27 -1.48 56.05 16.62
CA LEU A 27 -2.62 56.13 17.53
C LEU A 27 -3.52 57.35 17.28
N CYS A 28 -2.98 58.46 16.76
CA CYS A 28 -3.78 59.65 16.44
C CYS A 28 -4.53 59.49 15.09
N PRO A 29 -5.87 59.68 15.04
CA PRO A 29 -6.63 59.61 13.80
C PRO A 29 -6.29 60.79 12.87
N ALA A 30 -6.10 60.53 11.57
CA ALA A 30 -5.66 61.52 10.58
C ALA A 30 -6.63 62.70 10.32
N VAL A 31 -7.85 62.66 10.87
CA VAL A 31 -8.96 63.57 10.55
C VAL A 31 -9.45 64.40 11.76
N LYS A 32 -8.89 64.21 12.97
CA LYS A 32 -9.22 65.02 14.17
C LYS A 32 -7.97 65.71 14.72
N GLU A 33 -8.14 66.89 15.32
CA GLU A 33 -7.06 67.60 16.03
C GLU A 33 -6.32 66.65 16.97
N PRO A 34 -4.97 66.66 16.99
CA PRO A 34 -4.19 65.77 17.83
C PRO A 34 -4.56 66.03 19.29
N ASN A 35 -5.07 65.00 19.98
CA ASN A 35 -5.37 65.10 21.39
C ASN A 35 -4.05 65.30 22.15
N VAL A 36 -3.74 66.55 22.52
CA VAL A 36 -2.48 66.97 23.16
C VAL A 36 -2.21 66.20 24.46
N GLN A 37 -3.25 65.61 25.06
CA GLN A 37 -3.15 64.81 26.29
C GLN A 37 -2.80 63.32 26.06
N LEU A 38 -2.88 62.78 24.84
CA LEU A 38 -2.64 61.34 24.59
C LEU A 38 -1.17 60.95 24.83
N THR A 39 -0.24 61.74 24.29
CA THR A 39 1.21 61.50 24.41
C THR A 39 1.68 61.43 25.87
N PRO A 40 1.37 62.42 26.75
CA PRO A 40 1.77 62.33 28.16
C PRO A 40 1.11 61.15 28.88
N LEU A 41 -0.16 60.83 28.61
CA LEU A 41 -0.84 59.68 29.23
C LEU A 41 -0.23 58.33 28.86
N VAL A 42 0.17 58.14 27.59
CA VAL A 42 0.87 56.92 27.16
C VAL A 42 2.23 56.80 27.85
N ILE A 43 2.99 57.89 27.89
CA ILE A 43 4.33 57.92 28.51
C ILE A 43 4.21 57.64 30.02
N ASP A 44 3.25 58.26 30.70
CA ASP A 44 3.01 58.04 32.13
C ASP A 44 2.56 56.61 32.39
N CYS A 45 1.69 56.04 31.55
CA CYS A 45 1.29 54.62 31.64
C CYS A 45 2.52 53.68 31.53
N VAL A 46 3.41 53.91 30.55
CA VAL A 46 4.66 53.13 30.40
C VAL A 46 5.57 53.30 31.62
N LYS A 47 5.74 54.54 32.13
CA LYS A 47 6.54 54.82 33.34
C LYS A 47 5.98 54.10 34.56
N THR A 48 4.67 54.17 34.81
CA THR A 48 4.02 53.51 35.96
C THR A 48 4.21 51.99 35.90
N VAL A 49 4.06 51.38 34.72
CA VAL A 49 4.27 49.93 34.56
C VAL A 49 5.74 49.56 34.71
N TRP A 50 6.66 50.38 34.21
CA TRP A 50 8.10 50.19 34.38
C TRP A 50 8.55 50.28 35.85
N LEU A 51 8.04 51.26 36.60
CA LEU A 51 8.42 51.49 38.00
C LEU A 51 7.76 50.51 38.98
N SER A 52 6.52 50.08 38.72
CA SER A 52 5.74 49.21 39.62
C SER A 52 6.36 47.82 39.86
N GLN A 53 7.29 47.36 39.00
CA GLN A 53 7.91 46.03 39.12
C GLN A 53 9.25 46.01 39.89
N GLY A 54 9.67 47.12 40.51
CA GLY A 54 10.56 47.15 41.68
C GLY A 54 12.00 46.64 41.53
N ARG A 55 12.52 46.41 40.30
CA ARG A 55 13.86 45.83 40.07
C ARG A 55 14.77 46.60 39.11
N ASN A 56 14.39 47.81 38.71
CA ASN A 56 15.10 48.54 37.66
C ASN A 56 16.19 49.44 38.25
N GLN A 57 17.44 49.19 37.85
CA GLN A 57 18.66 49.84 38.36
C GLN A 57 18.79 51.29 37.86
N GLY A 58 18.03 52.22 38.44
CA GLY A 58 18.31 53.66 38.38
C GLY A 58 17.85 54.46 37.15
N SER A 59 17.12 53.86 36.20
CA SER A 59 16.55 54.57 35.04
C SER A 59 15.03 54.74 35.17
N THR A 60 14.53 55.97 34.95
CA THR A 60 13.09 56.31 35.08
C THR A 60 12.27 55.83 33.88
N LEU A 61 12.91 55.61 32.73
CA LEU A 61 12.31 55.19 31.46
C LEU A 61 12.94 53.89 30.92
N PRO A 62 12.20 53.07 30.17
CA PRO A 62 12.69 51.84 29.56
C PRO A 62 13.50 52.11 28.28
N LEU A 63 14.66 52.74 28.40
CA LEU A 63 15.50 53.19 27.25
C LEU A 63 16.00 52.06 26.33
N SER A 64 15.92 50.81 26.78
CA SER A 64 16.25 49.62 25.97
C SER A 64 15.09 49.11 25.12
N TYR A 65 13.88 49.64 25.30
CA TYR A 65 12.69 49.22 24.55
C TYR A 65 12.36 50.24 23.45
N SER A 66 11.89 49.76 22.31
CA SER A 66 11.39 50.60 21.21
C SER A 66 9.90 50.34 20.96
N PHE A 67 9.17 51.35 20.46
CA PHE A 67 7.77 51.18 20.09
C PHE A 67 7.63 50.43 18.76
N VAL A 68 6.63 49.56 18.64
CA VAL A 68 6.36 48.81 17.42
C VAL A 68 4.90 48.94 17.00
N SER A 69 4.65 49.20 15.72
CA SER A 69 3.31 49.26 15.15
C SER A 69 2.82 47.86 14.77
N VAL A 70 1.51 47.68 14.66
CA VAL A 70 0.90 46.42 14.21
C VAL A 70 1.38 46.07 12.81
N GLN A 71 1.48 47.05 11.91
CA GLN A 71 1.96 46.83 10.55
C GLN A 71 3.44 46.44 10.53
N ASP A 72 4.29 47.07 11.35
CA ASP A 72 5.71 46.74 11.41
C ASP A 72 5.94 45.32 11.94
N LEU A 73 5.16 44.86 12.92
CA LEU A 73 5.18 43.46 13.36
C LEU A 73 4.79 42.50 12.23
N LYS A 74 3.80 42.85 11.39
CA LYS A 74 3.41 42.02 10.26
C LYS A 74 4.48 41.94 9.17
N THR A 75 5.11 43.07 8.82
CA THR A 75 6.01 43.16 7.65
C THR A 75 7.46 42.79 7.97
N HIS A 76 7.96 43.25 9.11
CA HIS A 76 9.38 43.15 9.46
C HIS A 76 9.68 41.96 10.36
N GLN A 77 8.79 41.60 11.29
CA GLN A 77 9.01 40.49 12.20
C GLN A 77 8.66 39.14 11.55
N ARG A 78 9.68 38.42 11.06
CA ARG A 78 9.52 37.11 10.40
C ARG A 78 9.76 35.91 11.32
N LEU A 79 10.23 36.15 12.54
CA LEU A 79 10.52 35.11 13.55
C LEU A 79 9.59 35.26 14.76
N PRO A 80 9.19 34.15 15.40
CA PRO A 80 8.40 34.20 16.62
C PRO A 80 9.22 34.86 17.73
N CYS A 81 8.60 35.74 18.52
CA CYS A 81 9.25 36.44 19.62
C CYS A 81 8.29 36.69 20.78
N CYS A 82 8.85 37.06 21.94
CA CYS A 82 8.09 37.55 23.08
C CYS A 82 8.69 38.85 23.62
N SER A 83 7.84 39.71 24.18
CA SER A 83 8.27 40.90 24.90
C SER A 83 7.56 41.01 26.23
N HIS A 84 8.33 41.42 27.23
CA HIS A 84 7.87 41.57 28.60
C HIS A 84 8.52 42.81 29.20
N LEU A 85 7.68 43.80 29.49
CA LEU A 85 8.08 45.06 30.09
C LEU A 85 8.43 44.84 31.56
N SER A 86 9.75 44.69 31.82
CA SER A 86 10.47 44.63 33.11
C SER A 86 11.45 43.44 33.20
N TRP A 87 11.54 42.57 32.21
CA TRP A 87 12.47 41.42 32.27
C TRP A 87 13.94 41.85 32.39
N SER A 88 14.63 41.40 33.44
CA SER A 88 16.10 41.40 33.47
C SER A 88 16.65 40.26 32.60
N SER A 89 17.92 40.36 32.19
CA SER A 89 18.57 39.27 31.45
C SER A 89 18.58 37.95 32.24
N SER A 90 18.75 38.02 33.56
CA SER A 90 18.68 36.86 34.45
C SER A 90 17.27 36.26 34.58
N ALA A 91 16.22 37.11 34.63
CA ALA A 91 14.83 36.64 34.69
C ALA A 91 14.42 35.92 33.41
N TYR A 92 14.81 36.45 32.25
CA TYR A 92 14.61 35.77 30.98
C TYR A 92 15.40 34.45 30.90
N GLN A 93 16.66 34.42 31.34
CA GLN A 93 17.45 33.18 31.36
C GLN A 93 16.81 32.09 32.23
N ALA A 94 16.31 32.42 33.41
CA ALA A 94 15.60 31.47 34.27
C ALA A 94 14.31 30.95 33.60
N TRP A 95 13.51 31.86 33.01
CA TRP A 95 12.30 31.50 32.26
C TRP A 95 12.61 30.62 31.04
N ALA A 96 13.67 30.96 30.30
CA ALA A 96 14.14 30.25 29.11
C ALA A 96 14.73 28.87 29.46
N GLN A 97 15.38 28.71 30.61
CA GLN A 97 15.86 27.41 31.10
C GLN A 97 14.71 26.47 31.43
N GLU A 98 13.64 26.97 32.05
CA GLU A 98 12.44 26.18 32.34
C GLU A 98 11.72 25.76 31.06
N ALA A 99 11.59 26.66 30.09
CA ALA A 99 11.06 26.36 28.76
C ALA A 99 11.99 25.42 27.95
N GLY A 100 13.30 25.53 28.17
CA GLY A 100 14.39 24.80 27.51
C GLY A 100 14.45 23.31 27.81
N ARG A 101 13.95 22.87 28.98
CA ARG A 101 13.93 21.45 29.37
C ARG A 101 13.13 20.56 28.40
N ASN A 102 12.14 21.14 27.71
CA ASN A 102 11.20 20.43 26.86
C ASN A 102 11.13 20.97 25.41
N GLY A 103 12.00 21.90 25.01
CA GLY A 103 11.95 22.54 23.69
C GLY A 103 12.80 23.80 23.57
N ASN A 104 12.62 24.57 22.49
CA ASN A 104 13.33 25.85 22.32
C ASN A 104 12.47 27.03 22.84
N PRO A 105 12.97 27.87 23.75
CA PRO A 105 12.23 29.04 24.24
C PRO A 105 12.00 30.08 23.14
N LEU A 106 10.96 30.90 23.30
CA LEU A 106 10.73 32.09 22.46
C LEU A 106 11.84 33.12 22.69
N PRO A 107 12.45 33.67 21.62
CA PRO A 107 13.45 34.72 21.76
C PRO A 107 12.81 36.01 22.27
N ARG A 108 13.52 36.66 23.19
CA ARG A 108 13.12 37.94 23.78
C ARG A 108 13.44 39.08 22.83
N GLU A 109 12.45 39.94 22.59
CA GLU A 109 12.59 41.26 21.97
C GLU A 109 12.23 42.36 22.99
N GLN A 110 12.80 43.55 22.83
CA GLN A 110 12.54 44.71 23.70
C GLN A 110 11.62 45.69 22.96
N LEU A 111 10.34 45.33 22.81
CA LEU A 111 9.35 46.08 22.02
C LEU A 111 8.12 46.44 22.87
N LEU A 112 7.64 47.67 22.72
CA LEU A 112 6.40 48.16 23.32
C LEU A 112 5.26 48.13 22.30
N LEU A 113 4.18 47.43 22.65
CA LEU A 113 2.99 47.31 21.82
C LEU A 113 1.82 48.06 22.47
N LEU A 114 1.23 48.97 21.69
CA LEU A 114 -0.01 49.66 22.04
C LEU A 114 -1.06 49.44 20.97
N GLY A 115 -2.32 49.40 21.38
CA GLY A 115 -3.44 49.27 20.45
C GLY A 115 -4.78 49.13 21.15
N THR A 116 -5.83 49.25 20.35
CA THR A 116 -7.21 49.08 20.77
C THR A 116 -7.62 47.61 20.65
N LEU A 117 -8.16 47.04 21.72
CA LEU A 117 -8.72 45.68 21.70
C LEU A 117 -10.12 45.70 21.06
N THR A 118 -10.35 44.90 20.02
CA THR A 118 -11.61 44.90 19.26
C THR A 118 -12.02 43.50 18.80
N ASP A 119 -13.33 43.29 18.55
CA ASP A 119 -13.91 42.09 17.94
C ASP A 119 -14.11 42.24 16.41
N LEU A 120 -13.64 43.35 15.82
CA LEU A 120 -13.80 43.70 14.41
C LEU A 120 -12.52 43.42 13.60
N SER A 121 -12.63 42.57 12.58
CA SER A 121 -11.48 42.20 11.72
C SER A 121 -11.12 43.24 10.65
N ALA A 122 -12.01 44.17 10.32
CA ALA A 122 -11.82 45.26 9.33
C ALA A 122 -12.80 46.43 9.61
N ASP A 123 -12.74 47.51 8.83
CA ASP A 123 -13.59 48.71 8.97
C ASP A 123 -15.02 48.57 8.40
N LEU A 124 -15.36 47.42 7.81
CA LEU A 124 -16.75 47.12 7.38
C LEU A 124 -17.55 46.61 8.58
N GLU A 125 -18.33 47.50 9.19
CA GLU A 125 -18.84 47.40 10.57
C GLU A 125 -19.86 46.28 10.88
N GLN A 126 -20.36 45.51 9.90
CA GLN A 126 -21.50 44.60 10.14
C GLN A 126 -21.35 43.14 9.68
N GLU A 127 -20.49 42.78 8.73
CA GLU A 127 -20.42 41.39 8.20
C GLU A 127 -19.30 40.52 8.80
N CYS A 128 -18.41 41.06 9.63
CA CYS A 128 -17.18 40.36 10.02
C CYS A 128 -17.05 39.95 11.51
N ARG A 129 -18.09 40.05 12.34
CA ARG A 129 -18.01 39.62 13.74
C ARG A 129 -18.14 38.10 13.88
N ASN A 130 -17.00 37.44 14.03
CA ASN A 130 -16.89 35.97 14.06
C ASN A 130 -16.54 35.39 15.44
N GLY A 131 -16.55 36.23 16.48
CA GLY A 131 -16.18 35.91 17.86
C GLY A 131 -14.67 35.90 18.15
N SER A 132 -13.83 36.39 17.23
CA SER A 132 -12.37 36.50 17.43
C SER A 132 -11.98 37.87 17.96
N LEU A 133 -10.85 37.95 18.66
CA LEU A 133 -10.27 39.21 19.15
C LEU A 133 -9.12 39.66 18.25
N TYR A 134 -8.94 40.98 18.20
CA TYR A 134 -7.90 41.65 17.45
C TYR A 134 -7.34 42.82 18.24
N VAL A 135 -6.04 43.09 18.05
CA VAL A 135 -5.40 44.34 18.43
C VAL A 135 -5.32 45.22 17.18
N ARG A 136 -5.85 46.43 17.27
CA ARG A 136 -5.91 47.42 16.19
C ARG A 136 -5.14 48.67 16.57
N ASP A 137 -4.32 49.15 15.65
CA ASP A 137 -3.82 50.53 15.64
C ASP A 137 -4.22 51.19 14.30
N ASN A 138 -3.79 52.42 14.05
CA ASN A 138 -4.11 53.11 12.78
C ASN A 138 -3.31 52.57 11.59
N THR A 139 -2.35 51.66 11.81
CA THR A 139 -1.52 51.05 10.76
C THR A 139 -2.05 49.69 10.31
N GLY A 140 -2.77 48.97 11.18
CA GLY A 140 -3.35 47.68 10.85
C GLY A 140 -4.05 46.97 12.01
N VAL A 141 -4.51 45.75 11.73
CA VAL A 141 -5.24 44.88 12.67
C VAL A 141 -4.57 43.52 12.75
N LEU A 142 -4.30 43.01 13.95
CA LEU A 142 -3.66 41.71 14.16
C LEU A 142 -4.50 40.84 15.11
N SER A 143 -4.71 39.58 14.75
CA SER A 143 -5.50 38.65 15.55
C SER A 143 -4.80 38.35 16.87
N CYS A 144 -5.55 38.32 17.97
CA CYS A 144 -5.00 38.00 19.29
C CYS A 144 -5.84 36.95 20.04
N GLU A 145 -5.15 36.20 20.90
CA GLU A 145 -5.75 35.28 21.86
C GLU A 145 -5.40 35.73 23.28
N LEU A 146 -6.37 35.65 24.19
CA LEU A 146 -6.30 36.10 25.58
C LEU A 146 -7.05 35.09 26.46
N ILE A 147 -6.54 34.84 27.67
CA ILE A 147 -7.07 33.81 28.58
C ILE A 147 -8.30 34.30 29.35
N ASP A 148 -8.22 35.50 29.93
CA ASP A 148 -9.32 36.14 30.66
C ASP A 148 -9.67 37.46 29.99
N LEU A 149 -10.87 37.55 29.42
CA LEU A 149 -11.40 38.75 28.78
C LEU A 149 -12.47 39.39 29.68
N ASP A 150 -12.26 40.64 30.06
CA ASP A 150 -13.37 41.51 30.48
C ASP A 150 -13.94 42.22 29.24
N LEU A 151 -15.26 42.11 29.05
CA LEU A 151 -15.94 42.76 27.94
C LEU A 151 -15.85 44.29 28.00
N SER A 152 -15.61 44.86 29.18
CA SER A 152 -15.38 46.31 29.36
C SER A 152 -14.11 46.82 28.64
N TRP A 153 -13.20 45.92 28.25
CA TRP A 153 -11.96 46.28 27.55
C TRP A 153 -12.15 46.54 26.05
N LEU A 154 -13.24 46.07 25.45
CA LEU A 154 -13.47 46.25 24.02
C LEU A 154 -13.64 47.73 23.66
N GLY A 155 -12.89 48.21 22.67
CA GLY A 155 -12.93 49.60 22.20
C GLY A 155 -12.00 50.57 22.94
N HIS A 156 -11.27 50.11 23.97
CA HIS A 156 -10.32 50.94 24.72
C HIS A 156 -8.87 50.74 24.27
N LEU A 157 -8.05 51.79 24.44
CA LEU A 157 -6.62 51.79 24.13
C LEU A 157 -5.82 51.25 25.32
N PHE A 158 -4.95 50.28 25.04
CA PHE A 158 -4.12 49.62 26.05
C PHE A 158 -2.63 49.64 25.69
N LEU A 159 -1.81 49.62 26.75
CA LEU A 159 -0.45 49.13 26.72
C LEU A 159 -0.46 47.62 27.03
N PHE A 160 0.17 46.82 26.18
CA PHE A 160 0.31 45.37 26.40
C PHE A 160 1.70 45.05 26.96
N PRO A 161 1.85 44.90 28.29
CA PRO A 161 3.17 44.76 28.91
C PRO A 161 3.78 43.37 28.73
N ARG A 162 2.98 42.34 28.41
CA ARG A 162 3.44 40.95 28.24
C ARG A 162 2.72 40.29 27.09
N TRP A 163 3.45 40.03 26.01
CA TRP A 163 2.89 39.44 24.80
C TRP A 163 3.92 38.59 24.05
N SER A 164 3.41 37.70 23.21
CA SER A 164 4.20 36.97 22.20
C SER A 164 3.57 37.10 20.82
N TYR A 165 4.41 37.27 19.80
CA TYR A 165 4.00 37.28 18.40
C TYR A 165 4.50 36.03 17.70
N LEU A 166 3.60 35.41 16.96
CA LEU A 166 3.89 34.29 16.09
C LEU A 166 3.60 34.70 14.64
N PRO A 167 4.63 34.69 13.76
CA PRO A 167 4.44 35.00 12.36
C PRO A 167 3.57 33.93 11.68
N PRO A 168 3.06 34.23 10.47
CA PRO A 168 2.24 33.28 9.72
C PRO A 168 2.97 31.95 9.52
N ALA A 169 2.31 30.84 9.84
CA ALA A 169 2.82 29.52 9.51
C ALA A 169 2.84 29.34 7.98
N ARG A 170 3.86 28.64 7.46
CA ARG A 170 4.09 28.45 6.01
C ARG A 170 2.91 27.87 5.22
N TRP A 171 1.99 27.16 5.90
CA TRP A 171 0.80 26.58 5.30
C TRP A 171 -0.38 27.56 5.18
N ASN A 172 -0.35 28.68 5.90
CA ASN A 172 -1.44 29.64 5.93
C ASN A 172 -1.29 30.65 4.77
N SER A 173 -2.00 30.40 3.67
CA SER A 173 -2.02 31.30 2.51
C SER A 173 -2.63 32.67 2.80
N SER A 174 -3.35 32.83 3.93
CA SER A 174 -3.87 34.13 4.34
C SER A 174 -2.77 35.09 4.81
N GLY A 175 -1.56 34.60 5.09
CA GLY A 175 -0.42 35.45 5.47
C GLY A 175 -0.57 36.18 6.81
N GLU A 176 -1.51 35.76 7.67
CA GLU A 176 -1.79 36.43 8.94
C GLU A 176 -1.10 35.72 10.12
N GLY A 177 -0.33 36.50 10.88
CA GLY A 177 0.25 36.10 12.18
C GLY A 177 -0.77 36.26 13.31
N HIS A 178 -0.36 35.99 14.54
CA HIS A 178 -1.21 36.25 15.71
C HIS A 178 -0.40 36.63 16.96
N LEU A 179 -1.10 37.28 17.90
CA LEU A 179 -0.60 37.65 19.22
C LEU A 179 -1.16 36.73 20.32
N GLU A 180 -0.31 36.39 21.27
CA GLU A 180 -0.69 35.76 22.53
C GLU A 180 -0.47 36.79 23.64
N LEU A 181 -1.57 37.25 24.25
CA LEU A 181 -1.54 38.21 25.36
C LEU A 181 -1.52 37.43 26.67
N TRP A 182 -0.42 37.48 27.40
CA TRP A 182 -0.22 36.60 28.57
C TRP A 182 -0.88 37.12 29.84
N ASP A 183 -0.90 38.44 30.02
CA ASP A 183 -1.46 39.10 31.20
C ASP A 183 -2.52 40.13 30.79
N ALA A 184 -3.27 40.61 31.79
CA ALA A 184 -4.24 41.68 31.62
C ALA A 184 -3.57 42.94 31.03
N PRO A 185 -4.21 43.58 30.03
CA PRO A 185 -3.67 44.79 29.42
C PRO A 185 -3.81 46.00 30.35
N VAL A 186 -2.92 46.99 30.24
CA VAL A 186 -2.92 48.19 31.11
C VAL A 186 -3.59 49.35 30.38
N PRO A 187 -4.73 49.87 30.87
CA PRO A 187 -5.48 50.87 30.15
C PRO A 187 -4.73 52.21 30.17
N VAL A 188 -4.62 52.87 29.02
CA VAL A 188 -3.98 54.20 28.90
C VAL A 188 -4.89 55.28 29.50
N PHE A 189 -6.20 55.12 29.35
CA PHE A 189 -7.20 55.97 29.96
C PHE A 189 -7.87 55.23 31.13
N PRO A 190 -8.20 55.89 32.24
CA PRO A 190 -8.97 55.27 33.31
C PRO A 190 -10.26 54.66 32.75
N LEU A 191 -10.46 53.35 32.92
CA LEU A 191 -11.72 52.72 32.54
C LEU A 191 -12.81 53.27 33.45
N THR A 192 -13.85 53.87 32.87
CA THR A 192 -15.05 54.26 33.62
C THR A 192 -15.73 52.98 34.12
N ILE A 193 -15.50 52.63 35.37
CA ILE A 193 -16.27 51.59 36.05
C ILE A 193 -17.70 52.12 36.09
N SER A 194 -18.58 51.55 35.25
CA SER A 194 -20.00 51.89 35.32
C SER A 194 -20.45 51.68 36.76
N PRO A 195 -21.06 52.68 37.43
CA PRO A 195 -21.76 52.41 38.69
C PRO A 195 -22.74 51.27 38.40
N GLY A 196 -22.81 50.30 39.31
CA GLY A 196 -23.78 49.22 39.22
C GLY A 196 -25.19 49.79 39.03
N PRO A 197 -26.13 49.01 38.46
CA PRO A 197 -27.48 49.51 38.24
C PRO A 197 -28.07 50.06 39.56
N VAL A 198 -28.61 51.27 39.52
CA VAL A 198 -29.17 51.99 40.69
C VAL A 198 -30.35 51.24 41.30
N THR A 199 -30.99 50.35 40.52
CA THR A 199 -32.06 49.45 40.94
C THR A 199 -31.66 48.00 40.69
N PRO A 200 -31.93 47.06 41.63
CA PRO A 200 -31.61 45.65 41.46
C PRO A 200 -32.34 45.06 40.25
N ILE A 201 -31.63 44.27 39.45
CA ILE A 201 -32.17 43.67 38.21
C ILE A 201 -33.06 42.48 38.59
N PRO A 202 -34.35 42.44 38.19
CA PRO A 202 -35.21 41.29 38.43
C PRO A 202 -34.77 40.11 37.55
N VAL A 203 -34.46 38.96 38.13
CA VAL A 203 -33.96 37.76 37.43
C VAL A 203 -34.75 36.51 37.76
N LEU A 204 -34.76 35.55 36.83
CA LEU A 204 -35.21 34.19 37.07
C LEU A 204 -34.01 33.26 37.21
N TYR A 205 -34.05 32.39 38.21
CA TYR A 205 -33.11 31.28 38.32
C TYR A 205 -33.53 30.09 37.44
N PRO A 206 -32.60 29.14 37.15
CA PRO A 206 -32.80 28.06 36.17
C PRO A 206 -34.07 27.21 36.36
N GLU A 207 -34.52 26.98 37.59
CA GLU A 207 -35.70 26.16 37.92
C GLU A 207 -36.99 26.85 37.42
N SER A 208 -37.18 28.11 37.82
CA SER A 208 -38.30 28.96 37.39
C SER A 208 -38.26 29.17 35.88
N ALA A 209 -37.08 29.39 35.31
CA ALA A 209 -36.89 29.55 33.87
C ALA A 209 -37.20 28.27 33.07
N SER A 210 -36.90 27.08 33.61
CA SER A 210 -37.22 25.79 33.01
C SER A 210 -38.73 25.51 33.04
N CYS A 211 -39.41 25.84 34.15
CA CYS A 211 -40.85 25.75 34.27
C CYS A 211 -41.57 26.60 33.20
N LEU A 212 -41.10 27.83 32.97
CA LEU A 212 -41.66 28.71 31.94
C LEU A 212 -41.56 28.14 30.51
N LEU A 213 -40.50 27.40 30.17
CA LEU A 213 -40.36 26.77 28.85
C LEU A 213 -41.41 25.65 28.61
N ARG A 214 -41.94 25.04 29.69
CA ARG A 214 -42.98 24.00 29.63
C ARG A 214 -44.39 24.57 29.45
N LEU A 215 -44.63 25.80 29.90
CA LEU A 215 -45.91 26.49 29.79
C LEU A 215 -46.10 27.07 28.37
N ARG A 216 -46.56 26.21 27.46
CA ARG A 216 -46.49 26.38 25.99
C ARG A 216 -47.15 27.63 25.38
N ASN A 217 -47.91 28.47 26.09
CA ASN A 217 -48.79 29.46 25.44
C ASN A 217 -49.01 30.85 26.08
N LYS A 218 -48.38 31.27 27.19
CA LYS A 218 -48.70 32.58 27.84
C LYS A 218 -47.63 33.71 27.77
N LEU A 219 -46.47 33.51 27.12
CA LEU A 219 -45.35 34.47 27.20
C LEU A 219 -44.65 34.76 25.85
N ARG A 220 -45.39 34.83 24.73
CA ARG A 220 -44.78 35.30 23.47
C ARG A 220 -44.49 36.80 23.55
N GLY A 221 -43.22 37.17 23.38
CA GLY A 221 -42.79 38.56 23.23
C GLY A 221 -42.22 39.23 24.48
N VAL A 222 -42.29 38.59 25.65
CA VAL A 222 -41.75 39.16 26.91
C VAL A 222 -40.26 38.82 27.05
N GLN A 223 -39.43 39.84 27.19
CA GLN A 223 -38.01 39.71 27.51
C GLN A 223 -37.84 39.42 29.02
N ARG A 224 -36.96 38.48 29.38
CA ARG A 224 -36.67 38.13 30.78
C ARG A 224 -35.17 38.08 31.04
N ASN A 225 -34.76 38.32 32.28
CA ASN A 225 -33.36 38.21 32.71
C ASN A 225 -33.15 36.88 33.43
N LEU A 226 -32.06 36.19 33.15
CA LEU A 226 -31.68 34.94 33.80
C LEU A 226 -30.38 35.12 34.61
N ALA A 227 -30.33 34.51 35.79
CA ALA A 227 -29.13 34.46 36.63
C ALA A 227 -28.77 33.02 36.99
N GLY A 228 -27.47 32.71 37.07
CA GLY A 228 -26.99 31.40 37.50
C GLY A 228 -25.51 31.18 37.22
N ASN A 229 -25.01 30.00 37.62
CA ASN A 229 -23.64 29.58 37.34
C ASN A 229 -23.55 28.96 35.94
N LEU A 230 -22.48 29.28 35.21
CA LEU A 230 -22.19 28.62 33.96
C LEU A 230 -21.76 27.16 34.21
N VAL A 231 -22.61 26.21 33.84
CA VAL A 231 -22.34 24.77 34.00
C VAL A 231 -21.70 24.19 32.74
N ARG A 232 -22.25 24.54 31.57
CA ARG A 232 -21.76 24.04 30.28
C ARG A 232 -21.60 25.18 29.29
N LEU A 233 -20.54 25.10 28.50
CA LEU A 233 -20.26 25.99 27.38
C LEU A 233 -19.96 25.12 26.16
N SER A 234 -20.80 25.18 25.13
CA SER A 234 -20.58 24.42 23.91
C SER A 234 -19.49 25.04 23.03
N ALA A 235 -19.03 24.26 22.04
CA ALA A 235 -18.15 24.76 20.99
C ALA A 235 -18.85 25.82 20.13
N LEU A 236 -18.08 26.76 19.58
CA LEU A 236 -18.58 27.76 18.64
C LEU A 236 -18.88 27.10 17.30
N VAL A 237 -20.16 27.00 16.94
CA VAL A 237 -20.63 26.38 15.69
C VAL A 237 -20.72 27.45 14.60
N LYS A 238 -19.96 27.28 13.51
CA LYS A 238 -20.02 28.14 12.31
C LYS A 238 -20.60 27.36 11.15
N SER A 239 -21.77 27.76 10.68
CA SER A 239 -22.38 27.26 9.45
C SER A 239 -22.21 28.28 8.32
N LYS A 240 -22.43 27.87 7.06
CA LYS A 240 -22.34 28.77 5.88
C LYS A 240 -23.28 29.99 5.98
N GLN A 241 -24.33 29.93 6.81
CA GLN A 241 -25.34 30.99 6.91
C GLN A 241 -25.35 31.70 8.28
N LYS A 242 -24.91 31.04 9.36
CA LYS A 242 -24.98 31.57 10.74
C LYS A 242 -23.89 31.00 11.66
N ALA A 243 -23.39 31.80 12.59
CA ALA A 243 -22.54 31.36 13.69
C ALA A 243 -23.26 31.52 15.02
N TYR A 244 -23.14 30.53 15.90
CA TYR A 244 -23.78 30.55 17.23
C TYR A 244 -23.04 29.63 18.20
N PHE A 245 -23.27 29.83 19.49
CA PHE A 245 -22.92 28.87 20.53
C PHE A 245 -24.05 28.77 21.56
N ILE A 246 -24.02 27.73 22.38
CA ILE A 246 -25.01 27.45 23.42
C ILE A 246 -24.29 27.42 24.77
N LEU A 247 -24.84 28.12 25.76
CA LEU A 247 -24.42 28.00 27.16
C LEU A 247 -25.55 27.44 28.02
N SER A 248 -25.20 26.82 29.13
CA SER A 248 -26.16 26.30 30.11
C SER A 248 -25.91 26.90 31.48
N LEU A 249 -26.96 27.48 32.08
CA LEU A 249 -26.93 28.00 33.44
C LEU A 249 -27.59 27.01 34.42
N GLY A 250 -26.98 26.83 35.59
CA GLY A 250 -27.48 26.01 36.69
C GLY A 250 -27.16 26.64 38.06
N ARG A 251 -27.65 26.04 39.15
CA ARG A 251 -27.26 26.41 40.53
C ARG A 251 -26.05 25.59 41.01
N SER A 252 -25.40 26.02 42.09
CA SER A 252 -24.18 25.42 42.65
C SER A 252 -24.32 23.97 43.16
N HIS A 253 -25.52 23.38 43.21
CA HIS A 253 -25.78 22.03 43.75
C HIS A 253 -26.02 20.99 42.62
N PRO A 254 -25.51 19.74 42.71
CA PRO A 254 -25.43 18.83 41.55
C PRO A 254 -26.75 18.18 41.10
N ALA A 255 -27.86 18.36 41.83
CA ALA A 255 -29.13 17.66 41.60
C ALA A 255 -30.19 18.50 40.85
N VAL A 256 -29.80 19.62 40.22
CA VAL A 256 -30.75 20.67 39.83
C VAL A 256 -30.81 20.90 38.31
N THR A 257 -32.03 21.19 37.84
CA THR A 257 -32.36 21.55 36.45
C THR A 257 -31.48 22.67 35.91
N HIS A 258 -30.87 22.48 34.73
CA HIS A 258 -30.15 23.52 34.00
C HIS A 258 -30.98 24.03 32.81
N VAL A 259 -30.75 25.28 32.40
CA VAL A 259 -31.42 25.89 31.23
C VAL A 259 -30.41 26.24 30.15
N SER A 260 -30.74 25.90 28.91
CA SER A 260 -29.91 26.20 27.74
C SER A 260 -30.29 27.54 27.11
N ILE A 261 -29.28 28.32 26.70
CA ILE A 261 -29.42 29.63 26.08
C ILE A 261 -28.60 29.64 24.79
N ILE A 262 -29.22 30.02 23.67
CA ILE A 262 -28.59 30.14 22.35
C ILE A 262 -28.16 31.57 22.11
N VAL A 263 -26.86 31.77 21.86
CA VAL A 263 -26.28 33.05 21.46
C VAL A 263 -25.96 32.99 19.97
N GLN A 264 -26.71 33.73 19.17
CA GLN A 264 -26.60 33.74 17.70
C GLN A 264 -26.43 35.14 17.09
N VAL A 265 -26.47 36.18 17.93
CA VAL A 265 -26.27 37.57 17.48
C VAL A 265 -24.77 37.77 17.22
N PRO A 266 -24.33 38.20 16.02
CA PRO A 266 -22.91 38.31 15.69
C PRO A 266 -22.08 39.15 16.66
N ALA A 267 -22.62 40.28 17.12
CA ALA A 267 -21.97 41.17 18.10
C ALA A 267 -21.77 40.53 19.50
N GLN A 268 -22.47 39.44 19.79
CA GLN A 268 -22.41 38.75 21.08
C GLN A 268 -21.57 37.47 21.02
N LEU A 269 -21.04 37.11 19.85
CA LEU A 269 -20.20 35.91 19.72
C LEU A 269 -18.89 36.02 20.51
N VAL A 270 -18.41 37.24 20.76
CA VAL A 270 -17.24 37.51 21.61
C VAL A 270 -17.44 37.06 23.06
N TRP A 271 -18.68 36.94 23.53
CA TRP A 271 -19.00 36.44 24.88
C TRP A 271 -18.45 35.04 25.12
N HIS A 272 -18.29 34.23 24.07
CA HIS A 272 -17.69 32.90 24.17
C HIS A 272 -16.30 32.92 24.83
N ARG A 273 -15.52 33.99 24.64
CA ARG A 273 -14.18 34.17 25.23
C ARG A 273 -14.20 34.72 26.66
N ALA A 274 -15.28 35.39 27.08
CA ALA A 274 -15.42 35.97 28.42
C ALA A 274 -16.07 35.01 29.43
N LEU A 275 -16.73 33.96 28.95
CA LEU A 275 -17.46 32.99 29.76
C LEU A 275 -16.52 31.93 30.36
N ARG A 276 -16.56 31.77 31.69
CA ARG A 276 -15.78 30.78 32.44
C ARG A 276 -16.69 29.83 33.21
N PRO A 277 -16.57 28.51 33.01
CA PRO A 277 -17.34 27.52 33.76
C PRO A 277 -17.14 27.70 35.27
N GLY A 278 -18.22 27.57 36.04
CA GLY A 278 -18.22 27.79 37.49
C GLY A 278 -18.41 29.24 37.94
N THR A 279 -18.35 30.22 37.02
CA THR A 279 -18.62 31.63 37.34
C THR A 279 -20.12 31.94 37.22
N ALA A 280 -20.60 32.83 38.08
CA ALA A 280 -22.00 33.25 38.12
C ALA A 280 -22.25 34.48 37.23
N TYR A 281 -23.27 34.41 36.36
CA TYR A 281 -23.59 35.45 35.38
C TYR A 281 -25.07 35.84 35.42
N VAL A 282 -25.35 37.05 34.94
CA VAL A 282 -26.69 37.56 34.63
C VAL A 282 -26.76 37.84 33.14
N LEU A 283 -27.68 37.17 32.43
CA LEU A 283 -28.01 37.47 31.04
C LEU A 283 -29.34 38.20 30.98
N THR A 284 -29.31 39.41 30.43
CA THR A 284 -30.50 40.28 30.37
C THR A 284 -31.26 40.14 29.06
N GLU A 285 -32.56 40.45 29.11
CA GLU A 285 -33.44 40.61 27.95
C GLU A 285 -33.46 39.42 26.96
N LEU A 286 -33.50 38.20 27.49
CA LEU A 286 -33.61 36.97 26.71
C LEU A 286 -35.04 36.74 26.22
N ARG A 287 -35.18 36.08 25.07
CA ARG A 287 -36.47 35.73 24.46
C ARG A 287 -36.63 34.22 24.36
N VAL A 288 -37.86 33.74 24.46
CA VAL A 288 -38.20 32.33 24.22
C VAL A 288 -38.47 32.13 22.73
N SER A 289 -37.77 31.17 22.11
CA SER A 289 -37.93 30.86 20.69
C SER A 289 -38.02 29.34 20.45
N LYS A 290 -38.62 28.95 19.33
CA LYS A 290 -38.73 27.55 18.90
C LYS A 290 -37.65 27.24 17.86
N ILE A 291 -36.89 26.18 18.08
CA ILE A 291 -35.85 25.71 17.15
C ILE A 291 -36.50 24.82 16.09
N ARG A 292 -36.09 24.97 14.83
CA ARG A 292 -36.57 24.10 13.73
C ARG A 292 -36.11 22.66 13.98
N GLY A 293 -37.04 21.70 13.90
CA GLY A 293 -36.77 20.28 14.12
C GLY A 293 -36.86 19.79 15.58
N GLN A 294 -37.07 20.70 16.53
CA GLN A 294 -37.17 20.42 17.97
C GLN A 294 -38.61 20.69 18.47
N ARG A 295 -39.08 19.88 19.42
CA ARG A 295 -40.39 20.07 20.07
C ARG A 295 -40.33 21.04 21.26
N GLN A 296 -39.13 21.37 21.73
CA GLN A 296 -38.89 22.16 22.93
C GLN A 296 -38.62 23.64 22.60
N HIS A 297 -39.03 24.54 23.50
CA HIS A 297 -38.68 25.96 23.44
C HIS A 297 -37.34 26.19 24.15
N VAL A 298 -36.53 27.11 23.66
CA VAL A 298 -35.20 27.42 24.21
C VAL A 298 -35.05 28.93 24.35
N TRP A 299 -34.27 29.36 25.34
CA TRP A 299 -33.90 30.76 25.53
C TRP A 299 -32.91 31.21 24.46
N MET A 300 -33.08 32.43 23.96
CA MET A 300 -32.30 32.97 22.85
C MET A 300 -32.00 34.44 23.11
N THR A 301 -30.78 34.87 22.78
CA THR A 301 -30.39 36.27 22.93
C THR A 301 -31.07 37.17 21.90
N SER A 302 -31.28 38.44 22.26
CA SER A 302 -31.73 39.50 21.38
C SER A 302 -30.63 40.56 21.23
N GLN A 303 -30.75 41.49 20.27
CA GLN A 303 -29.73 42.53 20.05
C GLN A 303 -29.47 43.40 21.29
N SER A 304 -30.45 43.52 22.17
CA SER A 304 -30.39 44.32 23.39
C SER A 304 -29.91 43.53 24.62
N SER A 305 -29.73 42.20 24.50
CA SER A 305 -29.20 41.36 25.59
C SER A 305 -27.78 41.76 25.99
N ARG A 306 -27.50 41.78 27.30
CA ARG A 306 -26.17 42.04 27.89
C ARG A 306 -25.74 40.91 28.82
N LEU A 307 -24.43 40.64 28.84
CA LEU A 307 -23.78 39.72 29.78
C LEU A 307 -23.18 40.52 30.94
N LEU A 308 -23.52 40.16 32.17
CA LEU A 308 -23.02 40.78 33.40
C LEU A 308 -22.51 39.70 34.37
N LEU A 309 -21.51 40.03 35.18
CA LEU A 309 -21.12 39.19 36.32
C LEU A 309 -22.18 39.30 37.42
N LEU A 310 -22.56 38.16 38.02
CA LEU A 310 -23.54 38.14 39.09
C LEU A 310 -22.92 38.75 40.36
N LYS A 311 -23.38 39.95 40.73
CA LYS A 311 -23.16 40.55 42.05
C LYS A 311 -24.46 40.39 42.84
N PRO A 312 -24.47 39.67 43.98
CA PRO A 312 -25.70 39.42 44.74
C PRO A 312 -26.45 40.71 45.13
N GLU A 313 -25.72 41.78 45.38
CA GLU A 313 -26.25 43.10 45.75
C GLU A 313 -26.99 43.82 44.62
N CYS A 314 -26.83 43.39 43.36
CA CYS A 314 -27.36 44.05 42.17
C CYS A 314 -28.56 43.34 41.54
N VAL A 315 -29.11 42.31 42.21
CA VAL A 315 -30.08 41.38 41.62
C VAL A 315 -31.22 41.08 42.60
N GLN A 316 -32.46 40.99 42.08
CA GLN A 316 -33.65 40.60 42.82
C GLN A 316 -34.30 39.38 42.16
N GLU A 317 -34.61 38.33 42.93
CA GLU A 317 -35.31 37.16 42.39
C GLU A 317 -36.76 37.51 42.06
N LEU A 318 -37.19 37.15 40.84
CA LEU A 318 -38.56 37.36 40.38
C LEU A 318 -39.41 36.14 40.73
N GLU A 319 -40.31 36.28 41.70
CA GLU A 319 -41.31 35.26 42.02
C GLU A 319 -42.38 35.20 40.91
N LEU A 320 -42.71 33.98 40.46
CA LEU A 320 -43.75 33.75 39.46
C LEU A 320 -45.08 33.49 40.16
N GLU A 321 -46.04 34.41 40.07
CA GLU A 321 -47.43 34.16 40.46
C GLU A 321 -48.07 33.18 39.47
N LEU A 322 -47.96 31.89 39.76
CA LEU A 322 -48.63 30.81 39.01
C LEU A 322 -50.00 30.55 39.64
N GLU A 323 -51.07 31.13 39.07
CA GLU A 323 -52.43 30.72 39.42
C GLU A 323 -52.70 29.27 38.94
N GLY A 324 -52.76 28.34 39.89
CA GLY A 324 -53.24 26.97 39.71
C GLY A 324 -52.32 25.91 40.34
N PRO A 325 -52.87 24.80 40.90
CA PRO A 325 -52.06 23.79 41.55
C PRO A 325 -51.10 23.14 40.53
N LEU A 326 -49.81 23.16 40.86
CA LEU A 326 -48.80 22.32 40.22
C LEU A 326 -49.23 20.86 40.45
N LEU A 327 -49.88 20.25 39.47
CA LEU A 327 -49.88 18.80 39.40
C LEU A 327 -48.42 18.41 39.18
N GLU A 328 -47.77 17.99 40.26
CA GLU A 328 -46.60 17.14 40.24
C GLU A 328 -46.96 15.88 39.44
N ALA A 329 -46.88 15.97 38.12
CA ALA A 329 -46.62 14.82 37.30
C ALA A 329 -45.17 14.46 37.57
N ASP A 330 -45.00 13.71 38.65
CA ASP A 330 -43.79 12.98 39.00
C ASP A 330 -43.22 12.39 37.69
N PRO A 331 -42.01 12.77 37.24
CA PRO A 331 -41.40 12.09 36.13
C PRO A 331 -41.18 10.66 36.60
N LYS A 332 -42.07 9.75 36.14
CA LYS A 332 -41.90 8.31 36.27
C LYS A 332 -40.41 8.04 36.02
N PRO A 333 -39.66 7.49 36.99
CA PRO A 333 -38.23 7.31 36.83
C PRO A 333 -38.04 6.52 35.55
N LEU A 334 -37.49 7.16 34.51
CA LEU A 334 -36.94 6.40 33.41
C LEU A 334 -35.89 5.50 34.06
N PRO A 335 -35.89 4.19 33.76
CA PRO A 335 -35.01 3.26 34.45
C PRO A 335 -33.59 3.83 34.37
N MET A 336 -33.00 4.10 35.53
CA MET A 336 -31.57 4.36 35.59
C MET A 336 -30.92 3.21 34.82
N PRO A 337 -30.12 3.45 33.77
CA PRO A 337 -29.18 2.43 33.36
C PRO A 337 -28.31 2.24 34.59
N SER A 338 -28.50 1.10 35.25
CA SER A 338 -27.60 0.65 36.30
C SER A 338 -26.18 0.92 35.82
N ASN A 339 -25.36 1.50 36.69
CA ASN A 339 -23.92 1.36 36.60
C ASN A 339 -23.66 -0.15 36.64
N SER A 340 -23.73 -0.80 35.47
CA SER A 340 -23.28 -2.16 35.32
C SER A 340 -21.78 -2.08 35.49
N GLU A 341 -21.32 -2.43 36.68
CA GLU A 341 -20.02 -3.05 36.85
C GLU A 341 -19.81 -4.02 35.69
N ASP A 342 -18.62 -3.94 35.09
CA ASP A 342 -18.11 -4.81 34.03
C ASP A 342 -18.42 -6.29 34.33
N LYS A 343 -19.60 -6.77 33.91
CA LYS A 343 -19.76 -8.16 33.53
C LYS A 343 -19.09 -8.27 32.18
N LYS A 344 -17.89 -8.84 32.20
CA LYS A 344 -17.13 -9.30 31.03
C LYS A 344 -17.98 -10.32 30.26
N ASP A 345 -18.87 -9.84 29.39
CA ASP A 345 -19.28 -10.60 28.21
C ASP A 345 -18.27 -10.30 27.10
N PRO A 346 -17.45 -11.28 26.68
CA PRO A 346 -16.37 -11.05 25.71
C PRO A 346 -16.84 -10.70 24.28
N GLU A 347 -18.14 -10.71 24.00
CA GLU A 347 -18.68 -10.78 22.63
C GLU A 347 -19.40 -9.52 22.11
N SER A 348 -19.55 -8.45 22.90
CA SER A 348 -20.12 -7.20 22.35
C SER A 348 -19.03 -6.33 21.68
N LEU A 349 -19.07 -6.24 20.33
CA LEU A 349 -18.14 -5.43 19.52
C LEU A 349 -18.26 -3.91 19.74
N VAL A 350 -19.37 -3.48 20.35
CA VAL A 350 -19.79 -2.09 20.51
C VAL A 350 -19.49 -1.60 21.93
N ARG A 351 -18.80 -0.46 22.03
CA ARG A 351 -18.40 0.17 23.30
C ARG A 351 -19.00 1.57 23.44
N TYR A 352 -19.03 2.06 24.67
CA TYR A 352 -19.50 3.39 25.02
C TYR A 352 -18.37 4.22 25.62
N SER A 353 -18.31 5.50 25.25
CA SER A 353 -17.36 6.45 25.83
C SER A 353 -17.84 6.96 27.20
N ARG A 354 -16.91 7.39 28.05
CA ARG A 354 -17.22 8.09 29.31
C ARG A 354 -17.02 9.59 29.15
N LEU A 355 -17.94 10.40 29.67
CA LEU A 355 -17.80 11.86 29.74
C LEU A 355 -16.94 12.25 30.94
N LEU A 356 -15.96 13.13 30.74
CA LEU A 356 -15.04 13.59 31.78
C LEU A 356 -14.72 15.08 31.63
N SER A 357 -14.30 15.68 32.74
CA SER A 357 -13.57 16.95 32.77
C SER A 357 -12.09 16.67 33.02
N TYR A 358 -11.21 17.28 32.24
CA TYR A 358 -9.77 17.05 32.33
C TYR A 358 -9.00 18.36 32.23
N SER A 359 -7.95 18.53 33.02
CA SER A 359 -7.00 19.64 32.88
C SER A 359 -5.60 19.06 32.76
N GLY A 360 -4.85 19.51 31.75
CA GLY A 360 -3.52 18.97 31.47
C GLY A 360 -2.77 19.78 30.44
N ALA A 361 -1.52 19.38 30.17
CA ALA A 361 -0.62 20.09 29.27
C ALA A 361 -0.39 19.30 27.97
N VAL A 362 -0.35 20.02 26.85
CA VAL A 362 0.06 19.44 25.57
C VAL A 362 1.56 19.18 25.62
N THR A 363 1.98 17.94 25.48
CA THR A 363 3.40 17.55 25.48
C THR A 363 3.94 17.28 24.08
N GLY A 364 3.06 16.98 23.11
CA GLY A 364 3.46 16.65 21.75
C GLY A 364 2.36 16.91 20.72
N VAL A 365 2.77 17.03 19.46
CA VAL A 365 1.88 17.18 18.30
C VAL A 365 2.03 15.95 17.42
N LEU A 366 0.94 15.20 17.23
CA LEU A 366 0.97 13.98 16.41
C LEU A 366 0.66 14.30 14.95
N ASN A 367 -0.43 15.05 14.71
CA ASN A 367 -0.83 15.52 13.39
C ASN A 367 -1.66 16.80 13.53
N GLU A 368 -1.02 17.95 13.31
CA GLU A 368 -1.63 19.28 13.52
C GLU A 368 -2.84 19.54 12.59
N PRO A 369 -2.79 19.26 11.26
CA PRO A 369 -3.94 19.41 10.38
C PRO A 369 -5.14 18.53 10.75
N ALA A 370 -4.88 17.30 11.23
CA ALA A 370 -5.92 16.38 11.67
C ALA A 370 -6.43 16.66 13.10
N GLY A 371 -5.82 17.62 13.81
CA GLY A 371 -6.19 17.98 15.19
C GLY A 371 -5.80 16.91 16.23
N LEU A 372 -4.73 16.15 15.99
CA LEU A 372 -4.24 15.10 16.88
C LEU A 372 -3.03 15.58 17.70
N TYR A 373 -3.19 15.60 19.01
CA TYR A 373 -2.20 16.07 19.98
C TYR A 373 -1.96 15.02 21.08
N GLU A 374 -0.89 15.19 21.84
CA GLU A 374 -0.56 14.36 23.00
C GLU A 374 -0.63 15.20 24.28
N LEU A 375 -1.34 14.67 25.28
CA LEU A 375 -1.48 15.26 26.60
C LEU A 375 -0.70 14.45 27.63
N ASP A 376 0.10 15.16 28.43
CA ASP A 376 0.82 14.64 29.60
C ASP A 376 1.69 13.38 29.34
N GLY A 377 2.02 13.11 28.07
CA GLY A 377 2.80 11.93 27.64
C GLY A 377 2.03 10.60 27.63
N GLN A 378 0.74 10.60 27.95
CA GLN A 378 -0.04 9.37 28.17
C GLN A 378 -1.34 9.31 27.37
N LEU A 379 -2.02 10.44 27.20
CA LEU A 379 -3.34 10.53 26.57
C LEU A 379 -3.23 11.14 25.17
N GLY A 380 -3.98 10.61 24.21
CA GLY A 380 -4.19 11.27 22.92
C GLY A 380 -5.35 12.27 23.00
N LEU A 381 -5.25 13.41 22.34
CA LEU A 381 -6.33 14.39 22.18
C LEU A 381 -6.69 14.54 20.70
N CYS A 382 -7.98 14.44 20.36
CA CYS A 382 -8.50 14.62 19.00
C CYS A 382 -9.53 15.75 18.94
N LEU A 383 -9.17 16.89 18.37
CA LEU A 383 -10.05 18.07 18.25
C LEU A 383 -10.93 18.09 17.00
N ALA A 384 -10.88 17.06 16.15
CA ALA A 384 -11.50 17.05 14.82
C ALA A 384 -13.05 17.11 14.84
N TYR A 385 -13.67 16.68 15.95
CA TYR A 385 -15.13 16.60 16.08
C TYR A 385 -15.79 17.94 16.48
N GLN A 386 -15.00 19.01 16.60
CA GLN A 386 -15.45 20.39 16.76
C GLN A 386 -14.67 21.31 15.81
N GLN A 387 -15.19 22.51 15.52
CA GLN A 387 -14.49 23.45 14.65
C GLN A 387 -13.36 24.16 15.42
N PHE A 388 -12.11 23.79 15.16
CA PHE A 388 -10.95 24.21 15.97
C PHE A 388 -9.95 25.13 15.24
N ARG A 389 -10.33 25.75 14.11
CA ARG A 389 -9.40 26.60 13.30
C ARG A 389 -8.67 27.69 14.10
N GLY A 390 -9.33 28.30 15.09
CA GLY A 390 -8.70 29.28 15.98
C GLY A 390 -7.69 28.64 16.94
N LEU A 391 -8.09 27.55 17.60
CA LEU A 391 -7.26 26.80 18.55
C LEU A 391 -5.98 26.25 17.90
N ARG A 392 -6.01 25.90 16.61
CA ARG A 392 -4.84 25.39 15.88
C ARG A 392 -3.63 26.33 15.95
N ARG A 393 -3.85 27.66 16.01
CA ARG A 393 -2.78 28.67 16.00
C ARG A 393 -1.94 28.64 17.28
N VAL A 394 -2.61 28.44 18.41
CA VAL A 394 -2.00 28.46 19.76
C VAL A 394 -1.54 27.08 20.21
N MET A 395 -2.01 26.01 19.58
CA MET A 395 -1.78 24.64 20.05
C MET A 395 -0.35 24.15 19.78
N ARG A 396 0.50 24.28 20.80
CA ARG A 396 1.92 23.88 20.79
C ARG A 396 2.27 23.13 22.08
N PRO A 397 3.35 22.32 22.11
CA PRO A 397 3.83 21.73 23.34
C PRO A 397 4.07 22.81 24.43
N GLY A 398 3.53 22.59 25.62
CA GLY A 398 3.55 23.52 26.75
C GLY A 398 2.26 24.34 26.98
N VAL A 399 1.25 24.24 26.12
CA VAL A 399 -0.09 24.84 26.38
C VAL A 399 -0.82 24.02 27.44
N CYS A 400 -1.43 24.69 28.43
CA CYS A 400 -2.33 24.05 29.39
C CYS A 400 -3.80 24.25 28.97
N LEU A 401 -4.55 23.15 28.94
CA LEU A 401 -5.95 23.10 28.52
C LEU A 401 -6.86 22.70 29.66
N GLN A 402 -8.07 23.25 29.66
CA GLN A 402 -9.20 22.79 30.45
C GLN A 402 -10.27 22.25 29.50
N LEU A 403 -10.53 20.96 29.60
CA LEU A 403 -11.47 20.19 28.81
C LEU A 403 -12.71 19.89 29.66
N GLN A 404 -13.89 20.25 29.19
CA GLN A 404 -15.17 20.00 29.87
C GLN A 404 -16.08 19.14 28.98
N ASP A 405 -16.77 18.16 29.58
CA ASP A 405 -17.69 17.24 28.90
C ASP A 405 -17.07 16.54 27.67
N VAL A 406 -15.87 15.99 27.86
CA VAL A 406 -15.08 15.32 26.80
C VAL A 406 -15.24 13.80 26.87
N HIS A 407 -15.30 13.16 25.70
CA HIS A 407 -15.42 11.71 25.60
C HIS A 407 -14.05 11.05 25.74
N LEU A 408 -13.91 10.15 26.72
CA LEU A 408 -12.79 9.23 26.86
C LEU A 408 -13.12 7.91 26.15
N LEU A 409 -12.33 7.58 25.13
CA LEU A 409 -12.42 6.34 24.38
C LEU A 409 -11.22 5.44 24.71
N GLN A 410 -11.51 4.30 25.34
CA GLN A 410 -10.51 3.29 25.69
C GLN A 410 -10.46 2.17 24.65
N SER A 411 -9.26 1.71 24.30
CA SER A 411 -9.05 0.63 23.33
C SER A 411 -9.75 0.89 21.99
N VAL A 412 -9.59 2.10 21.45
CA VAL A 412 -10.22 2.52 20.19
C VAL A 412 -9.76 1.67 18.98
N GLY A 413 -8.51 1.17 19.01
CA GLY A 413 -7.92 0.41 17.91
C GLY A 413 -7.31 1.32 16.84
N GLY A 414 -7.38 0.91 15.57
CA GLY A 414 -6.92 1.74 14.44
C GLY A 414 -5.42 2.10 14.46
N GLY A 415 -4.60 1.27 15.10
CA GLY A 415 -3.15 1.48 15.22
C GLY A 415 -2.73 2.37 16.40
N THR A 416 -3.66 2.81 17.24
CA THR A 416 -3.38 3.52 18.49
C THR A 416 -3.43 2.59 19.69
N ARG A 417 -2.47 2.74 20.62
CA ARG A 417 -2.42 1.98 21.88
C ARG A 417 -2.90 2.78 23.09
N ARG A 418 -2.81 4.11 23.00
CA ARG A 418 -3.18 5.04 24.07
C ARG A 418 -4.68 5.32 24.06
N PRO A 419 -5.31 5.58 25.22
CA PRO A 419 -6.68 6.10 25.27
C PRO A 419 -6.73 7.50 24.64
N VAL A 420 -7.89 7.84 24.06
CA VAL A 420 -8.08 9.10 23.32
C VAL A 420 -9.21 9.91 23.94
N LEU A 421 -8.94 11.18 24.22
CA LEU A 421 -9.91 12.21 24.58
C LEU A 421 -10.36 12.93 23.32
N ALA A 422 -11.68 13.05 23.11
CA ALA A 422 -12.25 13.73 21.97
C ALA A 422 -13.45 14.61 22.40
N PRO A 423 -13.36 15.95 22.34
CA PRO A 423 -14.51 16.82 22.56
C PRO A 423 -15.51 16.69 21.41
N CYS A 424 -16.79 16.67 21.76
CA CYS A 424 -17.91 16.80 20.82
C CYS A 424 -18.39 18.26 20.78
N LEU A 425 -19.46 18.58 20.04
CA LEU A 425 -19.99 19.95 19.99
C LEU A 425 -20.50 20.46 21.35
N ARG A 426 -20.85 19.54 22.27
CA ARG A 426 -21.30 19.86 23.63
C ARG A 426 -20.15 20.27 24.56
N GLY A 427 -18.94 19.77 24.32
CA GLY A 427 -17.79 19.97 25.19
C GLY A 427 -17.07 21.30 24.96
N ALA A 428 -16.48 21.84 26.03
CA ALA A 428 -15.68 23.07 25.98
C ALA A 428 -14.18 22.73 25.94
N VAL A 429 -13.42 23.49 25.15
CA VAL A 429 -11.95 23.46 25.17
C VAL A 429 -11.46 24.88 25.45
N LEU A 430 -10.95 25.09 26.67
CA LEU A 430 -10.49 26.38 27.15
C LEU A 430 -8.99 26.38 27.38
N LEU A 431 -8.35 27.53 27.17
CA LEU A 431 -6.94 27.75 27.46
C LEU A 431 -6.78 28.22 28.91
N GLN A 432 -5.81 27.63 29.62
CA GLN A 432 -5.40 28.07 30.96
C GLN A 432 -4.07 28.83 30.91
N SER A 433 -3.14 28.43 30.06
CA SER A 433 -1.86 29.12 29.84
C SER A 433 -1.30 28.85 28.44
N PHE A 434 -0.57 29.83 27.89
CA PHE A 434 0.08 29.72 26.59
C PHE A 434 1.42 28.95 26.66
N SER A 435 1.85 28.42 25.52
CA SER A 435 3.15 27.76 25.41
C SER A 435 4.29 28.76 25.42
N ARG A 436 5.33 28.45 26.21
CA ARG A 436 6.60 29.19 26.29
C ARG A 436 7.58 28.85 25.15
N GLN A 437 7.24 27.85 24.34
CA GLN A 437 8.11 27.32 23.30
C GLN A 437 7.81 27.95 21.95
N LYS A 438 8.85 28.17 21.15
CA LYS A 438 8.69 28.55 19.75
C LYS A 438 8.11 27.37 18.94
N PRO A 439 7.31 27.61 17.89
CA PRO A 439 6.88 26.54 16.98
C PRO A 439 8.06 25.70 16.49
N GLY A 440 7.89 24.38 16.46
CA GLY A 440 8.88 23.48 15.86
C GLY A 440 9.11 23.80 14.38
N ALA A 441 10.25 23.39 13.83
CA ALA A 441 10.51 23.54 12.40
C ALA A 441 9.43 22.77 11.61
N HIS A 442 8.53 23.50 10.96
CA HIS A 442 7.44 22.91 10.18
C HIS A 442 8.02 22.05 9.05
N SER A 443 7.97 20.73 9.22
CA SER A 443 8.18 19.84 8.08
C SER A 443 7.04 20.10 7.09
N SER A 444 7.36 20.31 5.81
CA SER A 444 6.34 20.45 4.76
C SER A 444 5.41 19.24 4.65
N ARG A 445 5.77 18.13 5.32
CA ARG A 445 5.05 16.86 5.38
C ARG A 445 3.82 16.89 6.27
N GLN A 446 3.86 17.65 7.37
CA GLN A 446 2.82 17.63 8.41
C GLN A 446 1.96 18.91 8.47
N ALA A 447 2.17 19.87 7.55
CA ALA A 447 1.54 21.19 7.63
C ALA A 447 0.23 21.32 6.82
N TYR A 448 0.04 20.47 5.81
CA TYR A 448 -1.05 20.55 4.84
C TYR A 448 -2.17 19.52 5.10
N GLY A 449 -3.36 19.75 4.53
CA GLY A 449 -4.44 18.77 4.51
C GLY A 449 -5.63 18.99 5.44
N ALA A 450 -5.65 20.11 6.19
CA ALA A 450 -6.70 20.36 7.19
C ALA A 450 -8.12 20.35 6.60
N SER A 451 -8.30 20.86 5.38
CA SER A 451 -9.62 20.83 4.71
C SER A 451 -10.07 19.42 4.32
N LEU A 452 -9.14 18.53 3.94
CA LEU A 452 -9.46 17.13 3.67
C LEU A 452 -9.84 16.38 4.96
N TYR A 453 -9.12 16.62 6.06
CA TYR A 453 -9.47 16.03 7.37
C TYR A 453 -10.82 16.54 7.88
N GLU A 454 -11.11 17.83 7.68
CA GLU A 454 -12.44 18.41 7.95
C GLU A 454 -13.52 17.70 7.11
N GLN A 455 -13.25 17.44 5.83
CA GLN A 455 -14.16 16.73 4.94
C GLN A 455 -14.51 15.31 5.44
N LEU A 456 -13.52 14.57 5.96
CA LEU A 456 -13.71 13.22 6.48
C LEU A 456 -14.68 13.16 7.68
N VAL A 457 -14.77 14.22 8.48
CA VAL A 457 -15.63 14.27 9.67
C VAL A 457 -16.98 14.92 9.35
N TRP A 458 -17.01 16.03 8.61
CA TRP A 458 -18.24 16.82 8.44
C TRP A 458 -19.08 16.39 7.24
N GLU A 459 -18.44 15.92 6.15
CA GLU A 459 -19.15 15.45 4.96
C GLU A 459 -19.29 13.93 4.98
N ARG A 460 -18.18 13.20 5.20
CA ARG A 460 -18.15 11.73 5.21
C ARG A 460 -18.57 11.12 6.56
N GLN A 461 -18.64 11.91 7.62
CA GLN A 461 -19.16 11.52 8.94
C GLN A 461 -18.49 10.28 9.56
N LEU A 462 -17.16 10.16 9.41
CA LEU A 462 -16.43 9.04 10.01
C LEU A 462 -16.46 9.09 11.54
N GLY A 463 -16.62 7.93 12.17
CA GLY A 463 -16.41 7.76 13.62
C GLY A 463 -14.92 7.78 14.00
N LEU A 464 -14.61 8.04 15.28
CA LEU A 464 -13.23 8.27 15.72
C LEU A 464 -12.26 7.12 15.39
N PRO A 465 -12.62 5.82 15.56
CA PRO A 465 -11.73 4.72 15.19
C PRO A 465 -11.31 4.74 13.71
N LEU A 466 -12.26 5.00 12.80
CA LEU A 466 -12.00 5.09 11.36
C LEU A 466 -11.24 6.36 11.00
N TYR A 467 -11.52 7.48 11.67
CA TYR A 467 -10.80 8.73 11.46
C TYR A 467 -9.31 8.61 11.82
N LEU A 468 -8.99 7.96 12.94
CA LEU A 468 -7.61 7.71 13.36
C LEU A 468 -6.88 6.81 12.37
N TRP A 469 -7.53 5.74 11.89
CA TRP A 469 -6.97 4.89 10.84
C TRP A 469 -6.75 5.66 9.53
N ALA A 470 -7.74 6.41 9.06
CA ALA A 470 -7.66 7.17 7.80
C ALA A 470 -6.53 8.21 7.85
N THR A 471 -6.36 8.89 8.99
CA THR A 471 -5.27 9.85 9.18
C THR A 471 -3.90 9.19 9.09
N LYS A 472 -3.75 8.03 9.75
CA LYS A 472 -2.50 7.25 9.68
C LYS A 472 -2.23 6.71 8.27
N ALA A 473 -3.26 6.21 7.60
CA ALA A 473 -3.16 5.71 6.23
C ALA A 473 -2.78 6.83 5.23
N LEU A 474 -3.37 8.02 5.35
CA LEU A 474 -2.99 9.18 4.53
C LEU A 474 -1.54 9.59 4.76
N GLU A 475 -1.05 9.51 5.99
CA GLU A 475 0.36 9.75 6.29
C GLU A 475 1.25 8.68 5.64
N GLU A 476 0.94 7.38 5.79
CA GLU A 476 1.64 6.27 5.12
C GLU A 476 1.69 6.47 3.61
N LEU A 477 0.59 6.87 2.98
CA LEU A 477 0.52 7.17 1.55
C LEU A 477 1.36 8.38 1.16
N ALA A 478 1.35 9.45 1.97
CA ALA A 478 2.23 10.60 1.77
C ALA A 478 3.71 10.19 1.83
N CYS A 479 4.07 9.23 2.70
CA CYS A 479 5.43 8.66 2.75
C CYS A 479 5.84 7.90 1.48
N LYS A 480 4.89 7.48 0.63
CA LYS A 480 5.18 6.74 -0.61
C LYS A 480 5.21 7.66 -1.83
N LEU A 481 4.28 8.60 -1.87
CA LEU A 481 4.00 9.39 -3.07
C LEU A 481 4.59 10.81 -3.00
N CYS A 482 4.60 11.42 -1.83
CA CYS A 482 5.03 12.81 -1.66
C CYS A 482 6.49 12.89 -1.18
N PRO A 483 7.31 13.81 -1.71
CA PRO A 483 6.96 14.90 -2.63
C PRO A 483 7.19 14.63 -4.13
N HIS A 484 7.67 13.44 -4.51
CA HIS A 484 8.24 13.18 -5.84
C HIS A 484 7.20 12.80 -6.90
N VAL A 485 6.19 12.00 -6.56
CA VAL A 485 5.10 11.65 -7.48
C VAL A 485 4.12 12.81 -7.58
N LEU A 486 3.76 13.38 -6.42
CA LEU A 486 2.95 14.59 -6.33
C LEU A 486 3.32 15.40 -5.09
N ARG A 487 2.86 16.64 -5.06
CA ARG A 487 3.14 17.57 -3.96
C ARG A 487 2.15 17.33 -2.82
N HIS A 488 2.61 17.50 -1.57
CA HIS A 488 1.79 17.28 -0.36
C HIS A 488 0.44 18.03 -0.38
N HIS A 489 0.43 19.30 -0.81
CA HIS A 489 -0.79 20.10 -0.94
C HIS A 489 -1.80 19.58 -1.99
N GLN A 490 -1.33 18.92 -3.06
CA GLN A 490 -2.20 18.33 -4.10
C GLN A 490 -2.77 17.00 -3.62
N PHE A 491 -1.97 16.21 -2.90
CA PHE A 491 -2.42 14.93 -2.37
C PHE A 491 -3.53 15.09 -1.33
N LEU A 492 -3.32 16.04 -0.41
CA LEU A 492 -4.19 16.28 0.74
C LEU A 492 -5.21 17.42 0.50
N GLN A 493 -5.51 17.74 -0.77
CA GLN A 493 -6.53 18.73 -1.08
C GLN A 493 -7.93 18.20 -0.78
N HIS A 494 -8.87 19.09 -0.44
CA HIS A 494 -10.29 18.75 -0.39
C HIS A 494 -10.81 18.36 -1.77
N SER A 495 -11.83 17.51 -1.85
CA SER A 495 -12.47 17.24 -3.14
C SER A 495 -13.41 18.37 -3.53
N SER A 496 -13.33 18.83 -4.77
CA SER A 496 -14.27 19.81 -5.34
C SER A 496 -15.02 19.18 -6.52
N PRO A 497 -16.24 19.67 -6.87
CA PRO A 497 -16.89 19.28 -8.12
C PRO A 497 -15.95 19.54 -9.31
N GLY A 498 -15.57 18.48 -10.04
CA GLY A 498 -14.62 18.55 -11.15
C GLY A 498 -13.14 18.32 -10.82
N SER A 499 -12.74 18.29 -9.54
CA SER A 499 -11.36 17.98 -9.12
C SER A 499 -11.38 17.07 -7.87
N PRO A 500 -11.44 15.74 -8.06
CA PRO A 500 -11.46 14.82 -6.93
C PRO A 500 -10.12 14.80 -6.19
N SER A 501 -10.17 14.59 -4.88
CA SER A 501 -8.99 14.43 -4.04
C SER A 501 -8.40 13.03 -4.23
N LEU A 502 -7.16 12.95 -4.73
CA LEU A 502 -6.47 11.67 -4.93
C LEU A 502 -6.29 10.91 -3.60
N GLY A 503 -6.01 11.63 -2.50
CA GLY A 503 -5.89 11.02 -1.17
C GLY A 503 -7.18 10.35 -0.71
N LEU A 504 -8.33 10.99 -0.96
CA LEU A 504 -9.64 10.42 -0.62
C LEU A 504 -9.99 9.22 -1.53
N GLN A 505 -9.72 9.32 -2.83
CA GLN A 505 -9.96 8.24 -3.79
C GLN A 505 -9.19 6.96 -3.45
N LEU A 506 -7.94 7.09 -2.96
CA LEU A 506 -7.14 5.93 -2.55
C LEU A 506 -7.67 5.23 -1.28
N LEU A 507 -8.37 5.97 -0.41
CA LEU A 507 -9.00 5.41 0.79
C LEU A 507 -10.44 4.92 0.55
N ALA A 508 -11.11 5.43 -0.47
CA ALA A 508 -12.52 5.17 -0.74
C ALA A 508 -12.89 3.68 -0.75
N PRO A 509 -12.15 2.75 -1.39
CA PRO A 509 -12.52 1.32 -1.40
C PRO A 509 -12.64 0.71 0.01
N THR A 510 -11.78 1.12 0.94
CA THR A 510 -11.82 0.64 2.33
C THR A 510 -12.89 1.38 3.15
N LEU A 511 -13.06 2.69 2.92
CA LEU A 511 -14.04 3.50 3.64
C LEU A 511 -15.48 3.20 3.23
N ASP A 512 -15.75 2.92 1.96
CA ASP A 512 -17.08 2.58 1.45
C ASP A 512 -17.59 1.26 2.03
N LEU A 513 -16.70 0.29 2.29
CA LEU A 513 -17.04 -0.98 2.93
C LEU A 513 -17.30 -0.85 4.45
N LEU A 514 -16.53 0.00 5.15
CA LEU A 514 -16.61 0.13 6.61
C LEU A 514 -17.61 1.21 7.08
N ALA A 515 -17.83 2.23 6.26
CA ALA A 515 -18.73 3.36 6.51
C ALA A 515 -19.43 3.75 5.19
N PRO A 516 -20.46 2.98 4.78
CA PRO A 516 -21.18 3.23 3.54
C PRO A 516 -21.88 4.60 3.54
N PRO A 517 -22.01 5.27 2.38
CA PRO A 517 -22.77 6.50 2.25
C PRO A 517 -24.24 6.28 2.67
N GLY A 518 -24.83 7.24 3.41
CA GLY A 518 -26.22 7.15 3.88
C GLY A 518 -26.43 7.26 5.39
N SER A 519 -25.40 7.64 6.15
CA SER A 519 -25.52 7.93 7.59
C SER A 519 -26.45 9.13 7.87
N PRO A 520 -27.23 9.11 8.97
CA PRO A 520 -28.03 10.26 9.38
C PRO A 520 -27.17 11.50 9.59
N VAL A 521 -27.59 12.62 8.98
CA VAL A 521 -26.85 13.88 9.04
C VAL A 521 -26.67 14.35 10.49
N ARG A 522 -25.42 14.66 10.85
CA ARG A 522 -25.06 15.23 12.15
C ARG A 522 -25.78 16.56 12.39
N ASN A 523 -26.71 16.59 13.36
CA ASN A 523 -27.44 17.80 13.74
C ASN A 523 -26.83 18.43 15.00
N ALA A 524 -26.23 19.61 14.83
CA ALA A 524 -25.55 20.34 15.91
C ALA A 524 -26.47 20.70 17.10
N HIS A 525 -27.76 21.00 16.85
CA HIS A 525 -28.69 21.31 17.94
C HIS A 525 -29.01 20.08 18.79
N ASN A 526 -29.22 18.92 18.14
CA ASN A 526 -29.53 17.68 18.85
C ASN A 526 -28.32 17.18 19.67
N GLU A 527 -27.10 17.39 19.16
CA GLU A 527 -25.88 17.01 19.87
C GLU A 527 -25.63 17.82 21.15
N ILE A 528 -26.14 19.06 21.22
CA ILE A 528 -25.90 19.95 22.37
C ILE A 528 -27.10 19.96 23.35
N LEU A 529 -28.34 19.93 22.83
CA LEU A 529 -29.56 20.18 23.63
C LEU A 529 -30.29 18.92 24.12
N GLU A 530 -30.21 17.79 23.40
CA GLU A 530 -30.89 16.56 23.83
C GLU A 530 -30.12 15.88 24.97
N GLU A 531 -30.84 15.24 25.89
CA GLU A 531 -30.26 14.46 26.98
C GLU A 531 -30.93 13.07 27.04
N PRO A 532 -30.18 11.96 26.93
CA PRO A 532 -28.74 11.90 26.70
C PRO A 532 -28.36 12.43 25.31
N HIS A 533 -27.23 13.13 25.20
CA HIS A 533 -26.84 13.70 23.91
C HIS A 533 -26.36 12.63 22.93
N HIS A 534 -26.75 12.80 21.67
CA HIS A 534 -26.37 11.88 20.60
C HIS A 534 -25.25 12.48 19.76
N CYS A 535 -24.02 11.98 19.94
CA CYS A 535 -22.86 12.37 19.15
C CYS A 535 -22.13 11.15 18.55
N PRO A 536 -21.32 11.34 17.49
CA PRO A 536 -20.55 10.26 16.87
C PRO A 536 -19.49 9.60 17.77
N LEU A 537 -19.22 10.18 18.95
CA LEU A 537 -18.23 9.71 19.91
C LEU A 537 -18.84 8.86 21.04
N GLN A 538 -20.15 8.97 21.27
CA GLN A 538 -20.83 8.32 22.40
C GLN A 538 -20.78 6.79 22.31
N LYS A 539 -20.99 6.26 21.10
CA LYS A 539 -21.01 4.82 20.77
C LYS A 539 -19.96 4.57 19.70
N TYR A 540 -19.06 3.62 19.91
CA TYR A 540 -17.99 3.31 18.98
C TYR A 540 -17.70 1.81 18.91
N THR A 541 -17.15 1.37 17.78
CA THR A 541 -16.72 -0.02 17.57
C THR A 541 -15.20 -0.05 17.56
N ARG A 542 -14.59 -0.98 18.31
CA ARG A 542 -13.14 -1.16 18.28
C ARG A 542 -12.72 -1.64 16.89
N LEU A 543 -11.87 -0.87 16.21
CA LEU A 543 -11.44 -1.19 14.86
C LEU A 543 -10.09 -1.91 14.89
N GLN A 544 -10.04 -3.15 14.39
CA GLN A 544 -8.78 -3.76 13.96
C GLN A 544 -8.33 -3.06 12.68
N THR A 545 -7.04 -2.76 12.56
CA THR A 545 -6.51 -2.05 11.38
C THR A 545 -6.84 -2.82 10.10
N PRO A 546 -7.75 -2.30 9.25
CA PRO A 546 -8.29 -3.07 8.12
C PRO A 546 -7.22 -3.30 7.04
N SER A 547 -6.47 -2.25 6.73
CA SER A 547 -5.38 -2.27 5.76
C SER A 547 -4.24 -1.36 6.18
N SER A 548 -3.03 -1.68 5.72
CA SER A 548 -1.84 -0.81 5.79
C SER A 548 -1.21 -0.69 4.41
N PHE A 549 -0.55 0.45 4.16
CA PHE A 549 0.06 0.77 2.88
C PHE A 549 1.59 0.76 3.03
N PRO A 550 2.24 -0.42 3.06
CA PRO A 550 3.69 -0.52 3.22
C PRO A 550 4.40 0.08 2.00
N THR A 551 5.62 0.59 2.19
CA THR A 551 6.46 1.02 1.06
C THR A 551 6.89 -0.19 0.22
N LEU A 552 7.18 0.00 -1.06
CA LEU A 552 7.58 -1.11 -1.94
C LEU A 552 8.91 -1.75 -1.49
N ALA A 553 9.84 -0.96 -0.93
CA ALA A 553 11.06 -1.48 -0.32
C ALA A 553 10.78 -2.40 0.88
N THR A 554 9.87 -1.99 1.78
CA THR A 554 9.48 -2.78 2.95
C THR A 554 8.84 -4.11 2.54
N LEU A 555 7.93 -4.09 1.56
CA LEU A 555 7.32 -5.29 0.99
C LEU A 555 8.37 -6.26 0.44
N LYS A 556 9.36 -5.74 -0.29
CA LYS A 556 10.43 -6.53 -0.89
C LYS A 556 11.29 -7.21 0.16
N GLU A 557 11.75 -6.46 1.16
CA GLU A 557 12.61 -6.96 2.23
C GLU A 557 11.90 -8.00 3.08
N GLU A 558 10.66 -7.72 3.48
CA GLU A 558 9.86 -8.62 4.29
C GLU A 558 9.53 -9.94 3.55
N GLY A 559 9.26 -9.85 2.24
CA GLY A 559 9.12 -11.03 1.37
C GLY A 559 10.38 -11.90 1.37
N GLN A 560 11.56 -11.30 1.20
CA GLN A 560 12.84 -12.04 1.25
C GLN A 560 13.11 -12.65 2.62
N ARG A 561 12.83 -11.91 3.70
CA ARG A 561 13.01 -12.37 5.07
C ARG A 561 12.16 -13.61 5.35
N LYS A 562 10.87 -13.57 5.00
CA LYS A 562 9.96 -14.72 5.14
C LYS A 562 10.36 -15.89 4.25
N ALA A 563 10.84 -15.62 3.04
CA ALA A 563 11.29 -16.64 2.10
C ALA A 563 12.43 -17.51 2.66
N TRP A 564 13.43 -16.88 3.28
CA TRP A 564 14.57 -17.57 3.87
C TRP A 564 14.24 -18.18 5.23
N ALA A 565 13.38 -17.55 6.03
CA ALA A 565 12.88 -18.14 7.28
C ALA A 565 12.07 -19.43 7.03
N SER A 566 11.37 -19.51 5.90
CA SER A 566 10.62 -20.69 5.47
C SER A 566 11.44 -21.69 4.66
N PHE A 567 12.72 -21.40 4.36
CA PHE A 567 13.55 -22.31 3.57
C PHE A 567 14.11 -23.42 4.45
N ASP A 568 13.51 -24.61 4.36
CA ASP A 568 14.01 -25.83 4.99
C ASP A 568 14.36 -26.88 3.90
N PRO A 569 15.66 -27.14 3.66
CA PRO A 569 16.10 -28.15 2.70
C PRO A 569 15.51 -29.55 2.94
N LYS A 570 15.25 -29.91 4.19
CA LYS A 570 14.69 -31.23 4.57
C LYS A 570 13.20 -31.33 4.26
N ALA A 571 12.47 -30.22 4.37
CA ALA A 571 11.06 -30.18 3.99
C ALA A 571 10.87 -30.20 2.46
N LEU A 572 11.77 -29.56 1.70
CA LEU A 572 11.75 -29.57 0.23
C LEU A 572 12.03 -30.95 -0.37
N LEU A 573 12.84 -31.77 0.33
CA LEU A 573 13.22 -33.10 -0.10
C LEU A 573 12.82 -34.13 0.97
N PRO A 574 11.65 -34.78 0.85
CA PRO A 574 11.16 -35.68 1.87
C PRO A 574 12.13 -36.87 2.06
N LEU A 575 12.31 -37.26 3.31
CA LEU A 575 13.28 -38.27 3.74
C LEU A 575 13.27 -39.60 2.96
N PRO A 576 12.11 -40.22 2.63
CA PRO A 576 12.10 -41.51 1.94
C PRO A 576 12.60 -41.42 0.48
N GLU A 577 12.53 -40.26 -0.16
CA GLU A 577 13.07 -40.09 -1.52
C GLU A 577 14.51 -39.57 -1.47
N ALA A 578 14.77 -38.60 -0.59
CA ALA A 578 16.06 -37.94 -0.47
C ALA A 578 17.20 -38.88 -0.06
N SER A 579 16.90 -39.94 0.70
CA SER A 579 17.90 -40.86 1.25
C SER A 579 18.68 -41.66 0.20
N TYR A 580 18.13 -41.77 -1.01
CA TYR A 580 18.70 -42.52 -2.13
C TYR A 580 19.35 -41.62 -3.19
N LEU A 581 19.34 -40.30 -3.01
CA LEU A 581 19.85 -39.33 -3.99
C LEU A 581 21.36 -39.08 -3.82
N PRO A 582 22.16 -39.18 -4.91
CA PRO A 582 23.53 -38.67 -4.93
C PRO A 582 23.58 -37.16 -4.69
N SER A 583 24.71 -36.67 -4.19
CA SER A 583 24.95 -35.24 -3.90
C SER A 583 24.61 -34.33 -5.10
N CYS A 584 24.97 -34.75 -6.32
CA CYS A 584 24.68 -33.97 -7.52
C CYS A 584 23.18 -33.82 -7.83
N GLN A 585 22.37 -34.85 -7.56
CA GLN A 585 20.92 -34.80 -7.76
C GLN A 585 20.22 -34.08 -6.61
N LEU A 586 20.68 -34.32 -5.38
CA LEU A 586 20.21 -33.68 -4.16
C LEU A 586 20.31 -32.15 -4.27
N ASN A 587 21.51 -31.64 -4.56
CA ASN A 587 21.74 -30.20 -4.68
C ASN A 587 21.03 -29.59 -5.91
N ARG A 588 20.91 -30.34 -7.02
CA ARG A 588 20.16 -29.87 -8.20
C ARG A 588 18.69 -29.59 -7.89
N ARG A 589 18.06 -30.44 -7.07
CA ARG A 589 16.65 -30.25 -6.67
C ARG A 589 16.45 -29.12 -5.65
N LEU A 590 17.47 -28.79 -4.86
CA LEU A 590 17.46 -27.64 -3.95
C LEU A 590 17.78 -26.31 -4.65
N ALA A 591 18.35 -26.36 -5.85
CA ALA A 591 18.92 -25.19 -6.50
C ALA A 591 17.90 -24.08 -6.82
N TRP A 592 16.66 -24.46 -7.15
CA TRP A 592 15.59 -23.50 -7.38
C TRP A 592 14.33 -23.91 -6.63
N SER A 593 13.74 -22.96 -5.93
CA SER A 593 12.41 -23.13 -5.32
C SER A 593 11.69 -21.78 -5.30
N TRP A 594 10.42 -21.77 -4.94
CA TRP A 594 9.65 -20.54 -4.88
C TRP A 594 8.64 -20.62 -3.73
N LEU A 595 8.10 -19.45 -3.37
CA LEU A 595 6.92 -19.34 -2.52
C LEU A 595 6.04 -18.19 -3.00
N CYS A 596 4.75 -18.32 -2.73
CA CYS A 596 3.74 -17.29 -2.94
C CYS A 596 3.28 -16.77 -1.58
N LEU A 597 3.43 -15.46 -1.33
CA LEU A 597 2.91 -14.79 -0.16
C LEU A 597 1.68 -13.97 -0.55
N LEU A 598 0.54 -14.29 0.05
CA LEU A 598 -0.70 -13.56 -0.12
C LEU A 598 -0.79 -12.39 0.87
N PRO A 599 -1.66 -11.38 0.63
CA PRO A 599 -1.81 -10.22 1.51
C PRO A 599 -2.25 -10.60 2.92
N SER A 600 -3.00 -11.70 3.05
CA SER A 600 -3.43 -12.32 4.31
C SER A 600 -2.29 -12.90 5.14
N ALA A 601 -1.12 -13.17 4.54
CA ALA A 601 0.08 -13.60 5.27
C ALA A 601 0.71 -12.46 6.10
N PHE A 602 0.20 -11.24 5.99
CA PHE A 602 0.63 -10.07 6.73
C PHE A 602 -0.47 -9.60 7.69
N TYR A 603 -0.07 -9.23 8.91
CA TYR A 603 -0.98 -8.66 9.90
C TYR A 603 -0.50 -7.27 10.31
N PRO A 604 -1.22 -6.20 9.97
CA PRO A 604 -2.48 -6.17 9.21
C PRO A 604 -2.30 -6.50 7.71
N ALA A 605 -3.42 -6.76 7.03
CA ALA A 605 -3.44 -6.99 5.58
C ALA A 605 -2.82 -5.80 4.84
N GLN A 606 -1.92 -6.09 3.91
CA GLN A 606 -1.16 -5.07 3.19
C GLN A 606 -1.80 -4.78 1.83
N VAL A 607 -1.88 -3.51 1.44
CA VAL A 607 -2.37 -3.09 0.12
C VAL A 607 -1.21 -2.64 -0.74
N LEU A 608 -1.10 -3.23 -1.93
CA LEU A 608 -0.08 -2.87 -2.91
C LEU A 608 -0.46 -1.53 -3.57
N LEU A 609 0.48 -0.59 -3.56
CA LEU A 609 0.33 0.70 -4.22
C LEU A 609 1.66 1.16 -4.80
N GLY A 610 1.66 1.57 -6.07
CA GLY A 610 2.80 2.20 -6.72
C GLY A 610 2.41 2.84 -8.05
N VAL A 611 3.31 3.62 -8.62
CA VAL A 611 3.18 4.17 -9.98
C VAL A 611 3.70 3.13 -10.97
N LEU A 612 2.91 2.79 -11.99
CA LEU A 612 3.34 1.89 -13.05
C LEU A 612 4.35 2.60 -13.95
N VAL A 613 5.55 2.04 -14.05
CA VAL A 613 6.62 2.56 -14.90
C VAL A 613 7.14 1.45 -15.82
N ALA A 614 7.43 1.81 -17.06
CA ALA A 614 8.08 0.95 -18.02
C ALA A 614 9.56 1.34 -18.14
N SER A 615 10.48 0.40 -17.90
CA SER A 615 11.91 0.68 -17.95
C SER A 615 12.38 0.86 -19.40
N SER A 616 12.82 2.05 -19.76
CA SER A 616 13.44 2.33 -21.07
C SER A 616 14.79 1.65 -21.28
N HIS A 617 15.44 1.17 -20.21
CA HIS A 617 16.75 0.51 -20.28
C HIS A 617 16.66 -1.02 -20.34
N LYS A 618 15.60 -1.61 -19.78
CA LYS A 618 15.46 -3.06 -19.61
C LYS A 618 14.20 -3.64 -20.25
N GLY A 619 13.24 -2.80 -20.64
CA GLY A 619 11.97 -3.25 -21.23
C GLY A 619 11.04 -3.99 -20.27
N CYS A 620 11.23 -3.86 -18.95
CA CYS A 620 10.39 -4.52 -17.94
C CYS A 620 9.44 -3.53 -17.26
N LEU A 621 8.27 -4.02 -16.83
CA LEU A 621 7.31 -3.28 -16.02
C LEU A 621 7.67 -3.34 -14.53
N GLN A 622 7.48 -2.20 -13.86
CA GLN A 622 7.71 -2.07 -12.43
C GLN A 622 6.65 -1.17 -11.81
N LEU A 623 6.29 -1.47 -10.57
CA LEU A 623 5.66 -0.49 -9.69
C LEU A 623 6.77 0.26 -8.96
N ARG A 624 6.63 1.58 -8.87
CA ARG A 624 7.62 2.46 -8.24
C ARG A 624 6.96 3.41 -7.25
N ASP A 625 7.61 3.59 -6.12
CA ASP A 625 7.36 4.68 -5.17
C ASP A 625 8.69 5.39 -4.88
N GLN A 626 8.72 6.28 -3.89
CA GLN A 626 9.97 6.97 -3.55
C GLN A 626 10.98 6.13 -2.75
N SER A 627 10.59 4.96 -2.22
CA SER A 627 11.51 4.09 -1.48
C SER A 627 12.20 3.09 -2.40
N GLY A 628 11.51 2.64 -3.45
CA GLY A 628 12.08 1.69 -4.40
C GLY A 628 11.15 1.30 -5.53
N SER A 629 11.46 0.15 -6.13
CA SER A 629 10.65 -0.44 -7.20
C SER A 629 10.52 -1.95 -7.02
N LEU A 630 9.37 -2.48 -7.42
CA LEU A 630 9.07 -3.90 -7.50
C LEU A 630 8.72 -4.26 -8.94
N PRO A 631 9.39 -5.25 -9.56
CA PRO A 631 8.94 -5.81 -10.82
C PRO A 631 7.52 -6.35 -10.68
N CYS A 632 6.71 -6.17 -11.73
CA CYS A 632 5.32 -6.61 -11.74
C CYS A 632 5.00 -7.34 -13.04
N LEU A 633 4.21 -8.40 -12.92
CA LEU A 633 3.56 -9.08 -14.03
C LEU A 633 2.06 -8.83 -13.92
N LEU A 634 1.50 -8.14 -14.90
CA LEU A 634 0.10 -7.74 -14.92
C LEU A 634 -0.63 -8.47 -16.03
N LEU A 635 -1.82 -8.98 -15.71
CA LEU A 635 -2.79 -9.48 -16.68
C LEU A 635 -4.03 -8.59 -16.62
N ALA A 636 -4.63 -8.27 -17.77
CA ALA A 636 -5.86 -7.50 -17.80
C ALA A 636 -7.01 -8.30 -17.17
N LYS A 637 -7.14 -9.56 -17.61
CA LYS A 637 -8.08 -10.59 -17.13
C LYS A 637 -7.40 -11.96 -17.25
N HIS A 638 -8.09 -13.01 -16.80
CA HIS A 638 -7.66 -14.39 -17.07
C HIS A 638 -7.43 -14.61 -18.57
N SER A 639 -6.27 -15.16 -18.94
CA SER A 639 -5.82 -15.37 -20.33
C SER A 639 -5.70 -14.12 -21.22
N GLN A 640 -5.84 -12.91 -20.65
CA GLN A 640 -5.74 -11.65 -21.40
C GLN A 640 -4.55 -10.81 -20.89
N PRO A 641 -3.56 -10.51 -21.75
CA PRO A 641 -2.38 -9.77 -21.34
C PRO A 641 -2.65 -8.27 -21.20
N LEU A 642 -1.69 -7.54 -20.63
CA LEU A 642 -1.73 -6.08 -20.54
C LEU A 642 -1.27 -5.43 -21.85
N SER A 643 -2.19 -4.90 -22.64
CA SER A 643 -1.86 -4.26 -23.93
C SER A 643 -1.98 -2.74 -23.95
N ASP A 644 -2.59 -2.09 -22.95
CA ASP A 644 -2.83 -0.62 -22.96
C ASP A 644 -1.61 0.18 -22.45
N PRO A 645 -0.90 0.92 -23.31
CA PRO A 645 0.29 1.67 -22.89
C PRO A 645 -0.04 2.99 -22.17
N ARG A 646 -1.30 3.44 -22.18
CA ARG A 646 -1.74 4.69 -21.50
C ARG A 646 -1.64 4.60 -19.98
N LEU A 647 -1.46 3.39 -19.44
CA LEU A 647 -1.33 3.12 -18.02
C LEU A 647 0.04 3.51 -17.45
N ILE A 648 1.04 3.78 -18.30
CA ILE A 648 2.36 4.25 -17.86
C ILE A 648 2.20 5.60 -17.15
N GLY A 649 2.67 5.68 -15.91
CA GLY A 649 2.56 6.88 -15.07
C GLY A 649 1.28 6.96 -14.24
N CYS A 650 0.39 5.97 -14.33
CA CYS A 650 -0.78 5.85 -13.45
C CYS A 650 -0.43 5.22 -12.10
N LEU A 651 -1.19 5.57 -11.07
CA LEU A 651 -1.18 4.88 -9.79
C LEU A 651 -2.02 3.61 -9.89
N VAL A 652 -1.47 2.50 -9.42
CA VAL A 652 -2.13 1.20 -9.37
C VAL A 652 -2.25 0.77 -7.91
N ARG A 653 -3.49 0.61 -7.45
CA ARG A 653 -3.85 0.13 -6.11
C ARG A 653 -4.47 -1.26 -6.23
N ALA A 654 -3.82 -2.27 -5.66
CA ALA A 654 -4.30 -3.65 -5.68
C ALA A 654 -4.35 -4.24 -4.25
N GLU A 655 -5.53 -4.71 -3.85
CA GLU A 655 -5.72 -5.41 -2.58
C GLU A 655 -5.52 -6.93 -2.73
N ARG A 656 -5.82 -7.47 -3.92
CA ARG A 656 -5.60 -8.87 -4.28
C ARG A 656 -4.36 -8.97 -5.17
N PHE A 657 -3.26 -9.45 -4.60
CA PHE A 657 -2.01 -9.67 -5.33
C PHE A 657 -1.23 -10.84 -4.73
N GLN A 658 -0.36 -11.43 -5.52
CA GLN A 658 0.58 -12.46 -5.09
C GLN A 658 1.98 -11.87 -5.05
N LEU A 659 2.67 -11.98 -3.92
CA LEU A 659 4.09 -11.63 -3.79
C LEU A 659 4.93 -12.89 -3.98
N ILE A 660 5.55 -13.01 -5.15
CA ILE A 660 6.35 -14.17 -5.51
C ILE A 660 7.80 -13.94 -5.12
N VAL A 661 8.40 -14.95 -4.48
CA VAL A 661 9.83 -14.97 -4.19
C VAL A 661 10.43 -16.25 -4.75
N GLU A 662 11.20 -16.13 -5.83
CA GLU A 662 12.02 -17.23 -6.36
C GLU A 662 13.35 -17.26 -5.60
N ARG A 663 13.65 -18.42 -5.01
CA ARG A 663 14.91 -18.71 -4.33
C ARG A 663 15.82 -19.46 -5.28
N ASP A 664 17.03 -18.93 -5.46
CA ASP A 664 18.12 -19.56 -6.20
C ASP A 664 19.27 -19.80 -5.22
N VAL A 665 19.56 -21.08 -5.00
CA VAL A 665 20.46 -21.58 -3.96
C VAL A 665 21.57 -22.38 -4.63
N ARG A 666 22.82 -22.02 -4.36
CA ARG A 666 23.98 -22.85 -4.65
C ARG A 666 24.41 -23.52 -3.37
N SER A 667 24.24 -24.84 -3.33
CA SER A 667 24.59 -25.70 -2.19
C SER A 667 25.47 -26.87 -2.61
N SER A 668 26.15 -27.48 -1.63
CA SER A 668 26.98 -28.67 -1.81
C SER A 668 26.78 -29.69 -0.68
N PHE A 669 25.53 -29.99 -0.35
CA PHE A 669 25.22 -31.03 0.63
C PHE A 669 25.79 -32.39 0.17
N PRO A 670 26.57 -33.09 1.01
CA PRO A 670 27.18 -34.36 0.64
C PRO A 670 26.17 -35.51 0.57
N SER A 671 25.20 -35.53 1.48
CA SER A 671 24.11 -36.50 1.49
C SER A 671 22.88 -35.93 2.19
N TRP A 672 21.83 -36.74 2.34
CA TRP A 672 20.60 -36.38 3.04
C TRP A 672 20.78 -36.12 4.54
N LYS A 673 21.83 -36.70 5.17
CA LYS A 673 22.10 -36.58 6.61
C LYS A 673 22.45 -35.15 7.01
N GLU A 674 23.10 -34.42 6.11
CA GLU A 674 23.61 -33.07 6.35
C GLU A 674 22.59 -31.97 6.02
N LEU A 675 21.36 -32.31 5.58
CA LEU A 675 20.34 -31.32 5.17
C LEU A 675 19.92 -30.36 6.29
N SER A 676 20.04 -30.76 7.55
CA SER A 676 19.78 -29.90 8.71
C SER A 676 21.02 -29.19 9.26
N MET A 677 22.20 -29.45 8.69
CA MET A 677 23.45 -28.86 9.17
C MET A 677 23.75 -27.56 8.41
N PRO A 678 24.12 -26.48 9.10
CA PRO A 678 24.57 -25.26 8.46
C PRO A 678 25.95 -25.46 7.79
N GLY A 679 26.29 -24.58 6.84
CA GLY A 679 27.64 -24.51 6.23
C GLY A 679 27.77 -25.08 4.81
N PHE A 680 26.74 -25.72 4.26
CA PHE A 680 26.76 -26.29 2.90
C PHE A 680 26.12 -25.41 1.82
N ILE A 681 25.62 -24.23 2.19
CA ILE A 681 25.05 -23.26 1.24
C ILE A 681 26.11 -22.20 0.95
N GLN A 682 26.61 -22.14 -0.29
CA GLN A 682 27.64 -21.16 -0.70
C GLN A 682 27.04 -19.82 -1.11
N LYS A 683 25.89 -19.85 -1.78
CA LYS A 683 25.24 -18.65 -2.28
C LYS A 683 23.73 -18.82 -2.24
N GLN A 684 23.04 -17.78 -1.83
CA GLN A 684 21.59 -17.70 -1.90
C GLN A 684 21.18 -16.32 -2.42
N GLN A 685 20.25 -16.29 -3.37
CA GLN A 685 19.71 -15.07 -3.96
C GLN A 685 18.21 -15.20 -4.16
N ALA A 686 17.49 -14.09 -4.02
CA ALA A 686 16.03 -14.06 -4.14
C ALA A 686 15.60 -13.07 -5.23
N ARG A 687 14.71 -13.51 -6.13
CA ARG A 687 14.03 -12.64 -7.08
C ARG A 687 12.60 -12.40 -6.59
N VAL A 688 12.29 -11.15 -6.24
CA VAL A 688 10.98 -10.76 -5.71
C VAL A 688 10.22 -9.93 -6.74
N TYR A 689 8.96 -10.27 -6.95
CA TYR A 689 8.05 -9.55 -7.85
C TYR A 689 6.60 -9.81 -7.46
N VAL A 690 5.68 -9.05 -8.07
CA VAL A 690 4.23 -9.15 -7.80
C VAL A 690 3.46 -9.60 -9.04
N GLN A 691 2.37 -10.34 -8.81
CA GLN A 691 1.42 -10.78 -9.83
C GLN A 691 0.00 -10.38 -9.40
N PHE A 692 -0.78 -9.77 -10.29
CA PHE A 692 -2.18 -9.44 -10.03
C PHE A 692 -2.94 -9.13 -11.33
N PHE A 693 -4.26 -9.15 -11.26
CA PHE A 693 -5.15 -8.76 -12.36
C PHE A 693 -5.52 -7.29 -12.27
N LEU A 694 -5.58 -6.59 -13.41
CA LEU A 694 -6.05 -5.21 -13.46
C LEU A 694 -7.54 -5.09 -13.13
N ALA A 695 -8.35 -6.11 -13.41
CA ALA A 695 -9.76 -6.15 -13.03
C ALA A 695 -9.98 -6.09 -11.50
N ASP A 696 -9.01 -6.56 -10.71
CA ASP A 696 -9.03 -6.51 -9.24
C ASP A 696 -8.31 -5.27 -8.68
N ALA A 697 -7.85 -4.36 -9.54
CA ALA A 697 -7.08 -3.18 -9.18
C ALA A 697 -7.82 -1.88 -9.51
N LEU A 698 -7.57 -0.85 -8.71
CA LEU A 698 -8.01 0.51 -8.99
C LEU A 698 -6.85 1.28 -9.64
N ILE A 699 -7.08 1.77 -10.85
CA ILE A 699 -6.12 2.61 -11.59
C ILE A 699 -6.56 4.07 -11.50
N LEU A 700 -5.66 4.95 -11.06
CA LEU A 700 -5.91 6.38 -10.98
C LEU A 700 -4.80 7.16 -11.73
N PRO A 701 -5.15 8.10 -12.62
CA PRO A 701 -4.16 8.97 -13.22
C PRO A 701 -3.58 9.93 -12.18
N VAL A 702 -2.27 10.21 -12.26
CA VAL A 702 -1.64 11.22 -11.41
C VAL A 702 -1.92 12.60 -12.01
N PRO A 703 -2.59 13.53 -11.30
CA PRO A 703 -2.86 14.87 -11.82
C PRO A 703 -1.53 15.61 -12.02
N ARG A 704 -1.34 16.21 -13.20
CA ARG A 704 -0.19 17.08 -13.44
C ARG A 704 -0.31 18.35 -12.60
N PRO A 705 0.79 18.92 -12.09
CA PRO A 705 0.73 20.18 -11.39
C PRO A 705 0.20 21.29 -12.31
N CYS A 706 -1.05 21.72 -12.10
CA CYS A 706 -1.49 23.00 -12.63
C CYS A 706 -0.68 24.09 -11.93
N LEU A 707 0.21 24.74 -12.68
CA LEU A 707 0.82 26.00 -12.25
C LEU A 707 -0.28 27.08 -12.24
N HIS A 708 -1.13 27.06 -11.22
CA HIS A 708 -1.95 28.22 -10.89
C HIS A 708 -1.05 29.24 -10.19
N SER A 709 -0.24 29.98 -10.95
CA SER A 709 0.29 31.25 -10.47
C SER A 709 -0.89 32.18 -10.27
N ALA A 710 -1.21 32.48 -9.01
CA ALA A 710 -2.14 33.52 -8.63
C ALA A 710 -1.56 34.87 -9.05
N THR A 711 -1.85 35.28 -10.28
CA THR A 711 -1.78 36.66 -10.74
C THR A 711 -2.82 36.73 -11.84
N PRO A 712 -3.92 37.49 -11.67
CA PRO A 712 -4.79 37.80 -12.79
C PRO A 712 -4.02 38.81 -13.64
N SER A 713 -3.07 38.33 -14.45
CA SER A 713 -2.61 39.09 -15.58
C SER A 713 -3.82 39.26 -16.48
N THR A 714 -4.17 40.52 -16.72
CA THR A 714 -5.03 41.01 -17.80
C THR A 714 -4.97 40.11 -19.04
N PRO A 715 -6.06 39.97 -19.82
CA PRO A 715 -6.03 39.23 -21.07
C PRO A 715 -5.07 39.93 -22.02
N GLN A 716 -3.80 39.53 -21.96
CA GLN A 716 -2.82 39.90 -22.96
C GLN A 716 -3.20 39.12 -24.19
N THR A 717 -3.62 39.90 -25.19
CA THR A 717 -3.75 39.57 -26.59
C THR A 717 -2.84 38.41 -26.97
N ASP A 718 -3.44 37.34 -27.50
CA ASP A 718 -2.75 36.20 -28.08
C ASP A 718 -1.50 36.68 -28.85
N PRO A 719 -0.31 36.10 -28.59
CA PRO A 719 0.77 36.24 -29.54
C PRO A 719 0.32 35.50 -30.79
N THR A 720 -0.08 36.27 -31.79
CA THR A 720 -0.47 35.80 -33.12
C THR A 720 0.79 35.21 -33.77
N GLY A 721 1.06 33.94 -33.49
CA GLY A 721 2.03 33.08 -34.16
C GLY A 721 1.30 31.81 -34.65
N PRO A 722 1.46 31.38 -35.91
CA PRO A 722 0.70 30.26 -36.46
C PRO A 722 1.36 28.93 -36.06
N GLU A 723 1.20 28.49 -34.81
CA GLU A 723 1.46 27.08 -34.47
C GLU A 723 0.13 26.31 -34.55
N GLY A 724 -0.16 25.79 -35.74
CA GLY A 724 -1.43 25.12 -36.05
C GLY A 724 -1.64 23.78 -35.31
N PRO A 725 -2.91 23.35 -35.12
CA PRO A 725 -3.31 22.12 -34.41
C PRO A 725 -2.97 20.78 -35.12
N HIS A 726 -2.21 20.80 -36.22
CA HIS A 726 -1.98 19.64 -37.11
C HIS A 726 -0.57 19.00 -36.99
N LEU A 727 0.13 19.23 -35.88
CA LEU A 727 1.49 18.73 -35.66
C LEU A 727 1.49 17.26 -35.18
N GLY A 728 1.26 16.32 -36.09
CA GLY A 728 1.49 14.89 -35.86
C GLY A 728 0.97 13.98 -36.98
N GLN A 729 1.62 12.83 -37.15
CA GLN A 729 1.22 11.77 -38.09
C GLN A 729 1.03 10.44 -37.33
N SER A 730 0.12 9.59 -37.80
CA SER A 730 -0.01 8.22 -37.29
C SER A 730 -0.36 7.21 -38.37
N ARG A 731 -0.17 5.93 -38.06
CA ARG A 731 -0.56 4.80 -38.92
C ARG A 731 -0.92 3.58 -38.06
N LEU A 732 -1.95 2.83 -38.45
CA LEU A 732 -2.38 1.62 -37.73
C LEU A 732 -1.74 0.37 -38.30
N PHE A 733 -1.32 -0.54 -37.43
CA PHE A 733 -0.82 -1.86 -37.80
C PHE A 733 -1.40 -2.96 -36.91
N LEU A 734 -1.65 -4.12 -37.53
CA LEU A 734 -1.91 -5.37 -36.81
C LEU A 734 -0.57 -6.01 -36.45
N LEU A 735 -0.37 -6.33 -35.17
CA LEU A 735 0.83 -7.03 -34.73
C LEU A 735 0.67 -8.53 -34.91
N CYS A 736 1.49 -9.14 -35.76
CA CYS A 736 1.44 -10.56 -36.08
C CYS A 736 2.36 -11.39 -35.17
N HIS A 737 3.58 -10.90 -34.94
CA HIS A 737 4.56 -11.60 -34.10
C HIS A 737 5.51 -10.61 -33.43
N LYS A 738 6.00 -10.95 -32.23
CA LYS A 738 6.97 -10.17 -31.46
C LYS A 738 8.16 -11.06 -31.10
N GLU A 739 9.36 -10.60 -31.42
CA GLU A 739 10.57 -11.34 -31.06
C GLU A 739 11.00 -11.14 -29.59
N ALA A 740 11.90 -12.00 -29.11
CA ALA A 740 12.45 -11.92 -27.77
C ALA A 740 13.29 -10.65 -27.55
N LEU A 741 13.26 -10.12 -26.32
CA LEU A 741 14.10 -9.00 -25.90
C LEU A 741 15.51 -9.49 -25.51
N MET A 742 16.51 -9.18 -26.33
CA MET A 742 17.90 -9.59 -26.08
C MET A 742 18.90 -8.64 -26.74
N LYS A 743 20.19 -8.80 -26.45
CA LYS A 743 21.25 -8.05 -27.14
C LYS A 743 21.42 -8.62 -28.55
N ARG A 744 21.31 -7.76 -29.56
CA ARG A 744 21.50 -8.11 -30.98
C ARG A 744 22.65 -7.33 -31.58
N ASN A 745 23.29 -7.94 -32.59
CA ASN A 745 24.24 -7.27 -33.46
C ASN A 745 23.49 -6.48 -34.53
N PHE A 746 24.04 -5.34 -34.94
CA PHE A 746 23.43 -4.46 -35.94
C PHE A 746 24.34 -4.34 -37.18
N CYS A 747 23.73 -4.21 -38.35
CA CYS A 747 24.42 -3.95 -39.60
C CYS A 747 25.16 -2.61 -39.55
N VAL A 748 26.30 -2.54 -40.24
CA VAL A 748 27.00 -1.28 -40.48
C VAL A 748 26.11 -0.43 -41.40
N PRO A 749 25.79 0.82 -41.03
CA PRO A 749 24.93 1.66 -41.86
C PRO A 749 25.60 1.95 -43.21
N PRO A 750 24.85 1.90 -44.32
CA PRO A 750 25.39 2.11 -45.65
C PRO A 750 25.94 3.54 -45.79
N GLY A 751 27.22 3.68 -46.15
CA GLY A 751 27.88 4.98 -46.38
C GLY A 751 28.55 5.63 -45.16
N ALA A 752 28.53 5.01 -43.98
CA ALA A 752 29.26 5.50 -42.80
C ALA A 752 30.69 4.90 -42.70
N SER A 753 31.55 5.50 -41.86
CA SER A 753 32.85 4.92 -41.50
C SER A 753 32.67 3.48 -40.97
N PRO A 754 33.65 2.57 -41.19
CA PRO A 754 33.55 1.16 -40.81
C PRO A 754 33.71 0.95 -39.29
N GLU A 755 32.86 1.58 -38.50
CA GLU A 755 32.75 1.36 -37.06
C GLU A 755 31.67 0.31 -36.81
N VAL A 756 32.06 -0.79 -36.19
CA VAL A 756 31.11 -1.87 -35.83
C VAL A 756 30.15 -1.36 -34.75
N PRO A 757 28.82 -1.32 -35.02
CA PRO A 757 27.84 -0.92 -34.02
C PRO A 757 27.91 -1.79 -32.77
N LYS A 758 27.90 -1.17 -31.58
CA LYS A 758 27.85 -1.92 -30.32
C LYS A 758 26.59 -2.80 -30.25
N PRO A 759 26.70 -4.07 -29.81
CA PRO A 759 25.54 -4.92 -29.57
C PRO A 759 24.61 -4.27 -28.55
N THR A 760 23.35 -4.07 -28.92
CA THR A 760 22.39 -3.28 -28.15
C THR A 760 21.16 -4.11 -27.81
N LEU A 761 20.61 -3.90 -26.60
CA LEU A 761 19.35 -4.52 -26.19
C LEU A 761 18.24 -4.01 -27.11
N SER A 762 17.56 -4.92 -27.80
CA SER A 762 16.55 -4.59 -28.80
C SER A 762 15.57 -5.73 -28.98
N PHE A 763 14.45 -5.45 -29.62
CA PHE A 763 13.50 -6.43 -30.13
C PHE A 763 12.82 -5.90 -31.39
N CYS A 764 12.24 -6.80 -32.16
CA CYS A 764 11.51 -6.48 -33.39
C CYS A 764 10.08 -7.02 -33.31
N VAL A 765 9.18 -6.39 -34.03
CA VAL A 765 7.84 -6.95 -34.27
C VAL A 765 7.57 -7.00 -35.76
N LEU A 766 6.90 -8.06 -36.18
CA LEU A 766 6.31 -8.17 -37.51
C LEU A 766 4.88 -7.69 -37.43
N GLY A 767 4.56 -6.65 -38.20
CA GLY A 767 3.21 -6.13 -38.33
C GLY A 767 2.77 -6.00 -39.77
N SER A 768 1.47 -5.79 -39.97
CA SER A 768 0.87 -5.46 -41.27
C SER A 768 0.12 -4.13 -41.17
N TRP A 769 0.43 -3.17 -42.04
CA TRP A 769 -0.29 -1.89 -42.07
C TRP A 769 -1.75 -2.09 -42.49
N LEU A 770 -2.69 -1.47 -41.77
CA LEU A 770 -4.13 -1.56 -42.05
C LEU A 770 -4.65 -0.40 -42.92
N GLY A 771 -3.82 0.62 -43.16
CA GLY A 771 -4.16 1.77 -43.99
C GLY A 771 -2.97 2.72 -44.16
N GLY A 772 -3.18 3.80 -44.91
CA GLY A 772 -2.18 4.86 -45.11
C GLY A 772 -1.96 5.76 -43.89
N THR A 773 -1.03 6.69 -44.02
CA THR A 773 -0.70 7.67 -42.96
C THR A 773 -1.88 8.60 -42.73
N GLN A 774 -2.23 8.85 -41.47
CA GLN A 774 -3.25 9.81 -41.04
C GLN A 774 -2.59 11.02 -40.38
N ARG A 775 -3.10 12.22 -40.69
CA ARG A 775 -2.67 13.47 -40.04
C ARG A 775 -3.52 13.77 -38.82
N LYS A 776 -2.93 14.43 -37.82
CA LYS A 776 -3.66 14.85 -36.62
C LYS A 776 -4.62 15.99 -36.96
N GLU A 777 -5.89 15.83 -36.58
CA GLU A 777 -6.98 16.78 -36.82
C GLU A 777 -7.72 17.02 -35.50
N GLY A 778 -7.41 18.12 -34.82
CA GLY A 778 -7.93 18.40 -33.48
C GLY A 778 -7.52 17.34 -32.45
N THR A 779 -8.50 16.69 -31.82
CA THR A 779 -8.29 15.56 -30.90
C THR A 779 -8.27 14.19 -31.60
N GLY A 780 -8.55 14.14 -32.90
CA GLY A 780 -8.66 12.90 -33.67
C GLY A 780 -7.64 12.80 -34.81
N TRP A 781 -7.90 11.88 -35.73
CA TRP A 781 -7.07 11.58 -36.89
C TRP A 781 -7.89 11.79 -38.17
N GLY A 782 -7.30 12.47 -39.16
CA GLY A 782 -7.90 12.68 -40.47
C GLY A 782 -7.98 11.41 -41.32
N LEU A 783 -8.45 11.55 -42.56
CA LEU A 783 -8.55 10.42 -43.50
C LEU A 783 -7.16 9.83 -43.83
N PRO A 784 -7.04 8.49 -43.95
CA PRO A 784 -5.81 7.85 -44.40
C PRO A 784 -5.41 8.28 -45.81
N GLU A 785 -4.12 8.50 -46.04
CA GLU A 785 -3.57 8.70 -47.39
C GLU A 785 -3.84 7.45 -48.27
N PRO A 786 -4.23 7.63 -49.54
CA PRO A 786 -4.53 6.50 -50.43
C PRO A 786 -3.28 5.65 -50.68
N GLN A 787 -3.41 4.33 -50.47
CA GLN A 787 -2.37 3.33 -50.65
C GLN A 787 -2.26 3.03 -52.15
N GLY A 788 -1.10 3.28 -52.77
CA GLY A 788 -0.90 3.01 -54.20
C GLY A 788 -0.84 1.50 -54.47
N ASN A 789 -1.54 1.05 -55.53
CA ASN A 789 -1.65 -0.32 -56.09
C ASN A 789 -1.50 -1.51 -55.11
N ASP A 790 -2.53 -2.37 -55.06
CA ASP A 790 -2.71 -3.55 -54.19
C ASP A 790 -1.59 -4.64 -54.23
N ASP A 791 -0.50 -4.43 -54.97
CA ASP A 791 0.60 -5.39 -55.19
C ASP A 791 1.79 -5.24 -54.22
N ASN A 792 1.80 -4.23 -53.32
CA ASN A 792 2.88 -4.03 -52.35
C ASN A 792 2.61 -4.76 -51.01
N ASP A 793 3.54 -5.65 -50.61
CA ASP A 793 3.53 -6.37 -49.33
C ASP A 793 3.45 -5.38 -48.15
N GLN A 794 2.33 -5.39 -47.42
CA GLN A 794 2.05 -4.49 -46.29
C GLN A 794 2.80 -4.87 -45.00
N LYS A 795 3.62 -5.93 -45.05
CA LYS A 795 4.43 -6.38 -43.93
C LYS A 795 5.55 -5.40 -43.63
N VAL A 796 5.68 -5.06 -42.35
CA VAL A 796 6.72 -4.18 -41.84
C VAL A 796 7.37 -4.79 -40.59
N HIS A 797 8.69 -4.66 -40.51
CA HIS A 797 9.45 -4.92 -39.29
C HIS A 797 9.69 -3.62 -38.55
N LEU A 798 9.03 -3.44 -37.39
CA LEU A 798 9.29 -2.30 -36.53
C LEU A 798 10.40 -2.66 -35.53
N ILE A 799 11.48 -1.89 -35.55
CA ILE A 799 12.69 -2.16 -34.76
C ILE A 799 12.70 -1.25 -33.53
N PHE A 800 12.82 -1.85 -32.35
CA PHE A 800 12.87 -1.15 -31.06
C PHE A 800 14.23 -1.36 -30.40
N PHE A 801 14.98 -0.27 -30.20
CA PHE A 801 16.21 -0.24 -29.41
C PHE A 801 16.30 1.08 -28.64
N GLY A 802 17.29 1.23 -27.76
CA GLY A 802 17.44 2.46 -26.98
C GLY A 802 16.27 2.67 -26.04
N SER A 803 15.69 3.87 -26.00
CA SER A 803 14.61 4.17 -25.07
C SER A 803 13.25 3.58 -25.49
N SER A 804 13.09 3.26 -26.78
CA SER A 804 11.90 2.62 -27.36
C SER A 804 11.68 1.19 -26.86
N VAL A 805 12.67 0.58 -26.20
CA VAL A 805 12.54 -0.77 -25.58
C VAL A 805 11.44 -0.82 -24.51
N ARG A 806 11.03 0.33 -23.95
CA ARG A 806 9.94 0.44 -22.95
C ARG A 806 8.61 -0.17 -23.41
N TRP A 807 8.36 -0.28 -24.71
CA TRP A 807 7.10 -0.76 -25.28
C TRP A 807 6.96 -2.29 -25.28
N PHE A 808 8.01 -3.04 -24.92
CA PHE A 808 8.06 -4.50 -25.04
C PHE A 808 6.89 -5.23 -24.38
N GLU A 809 6.50 -4.85 -23.16
CA GLU A 809 5.49 -5.55 -22.36
C GLU A 809 4.04 -5.20 -22.74
N PHE A 810 3.82 -4.23 -23.63
CA PHE A 810 2.48 -3.82 -24.08
C PHE A 810 2.11 -4.38 -25.46
N LEU A 811 3.11 -4.83 -26.23
CA LEU A 811 2.95 -5.32 -27.58
C LEU A 811 2.64 -6.83 -27.57
N HIS A 812 1.46 -7.20 -28.05
CA HIS A 812 0.95 -8.57 -28.07
C HIS A 812 0.42 -8.94 -29.45
N PRO A 813 0.70 -10.16 -29.96
CA PRO A 813 0.13 -10.65 -31.20
C PRO A 813 -1.40 -10.62 -31.21
N GLY A 814 -1.98 -10.34 -32.38
CA GLY A 814 -3.43 -10.27 -32.56
C GLY A 814 -4.07 -8.98 -32.04
N GLN A 815 -3.28 -7.96 -31.70
CA GLN A 815 -3.77 -6.63 -31.31
C GLN A 815 -3.43 -5.59 -32.39
N VAL A 816 -4.28 -4.56 -32.50
CA VAL A 816 -4.07 -3.43 -33.41
C VAL A 816 -3.53 -2.24 -32.62
N TYR A 817 -2.42 -1.70 -33.09
CA TYR A 817 -1.77 -0.55 -32.48
C TYR A 817 -1.70 0.61 -33.46
N ARG A 818 -1.81 1.81 -32.93
CA ARG A 818 -1.53 3.06 -33.64
C ARG A 818 -0.13 3.52 -33.29
N LEU A 819 0.72 3.66 -34.31
CA LEU A 819 2.03 4.28 -34.18
C LEU A 819 1.90 5.78 -34.44
N VAL A 820 2.34 6.61 -33.49
CA VAL A 820 2.19 8.07 -33.53
C VAL A 820 3.56 8.74 -33.52
N ALA A 821 3.81 9.59 -34.52
CA ALA A 821 5.00 10.42 -34.64
C ALA A 821 4.62 11.90 -34.42
N PRO A 822 5.11 12.54 -33.34
CA PRO A 822 4.90 13.97 -33.14
C PRO A 822 5.84 14.80 -34.03
N GLY A 823 5.40 15.97 -34.47
CA GLY A 823 6.19 16.90 -35.28
C GLY A 823 5.53 17.28 -36.60
N PRO A 824 6.25 17.98 -37.50
CA PRO A 824 5.72 18.39 -38.80
C PRO A 824 5.43 17.16 -39.69
N PRO A 825 4.37 17.21 -40.52
CA PRO A 825 4.00 16.08 -41.37
C PRO A 825 5.08 15.85 -42.43
N THR A 826 5.93 14.86 -42.19
CA THR A 826 7.03 14.49 -43.07
C THR A 826 6.50 13.49 -44.10
N PRO A 827 6.59 13.75 -45.42
CA PRO A 827 6.18 12.79 -46.43
C PRO A 827 6.96 11.48 -46.30
N MET A 828 6.30 10.34 -46.50
CA MET A 828 6.91 8.99 -46.50
C MET A 828 7.55 8.53 -45.17
N LEU A 829 7.17 9.14 -44.04
CA LEU A 829 7.76 8.84 -42.73
C LEU A 829 7.64 7.36 -42.30
N PHE A 830 6.50 6.73 -42.55
CA PHE A 830 6.22 5.34 -42.15
C PHE A 830 6.51 4.30 -43.26
N GLU A 831 7.09 4.73 -44.38
CA GLU A 831 7.37 3.86 -45.53
C GLU A 831 8.79 3.27 -45.44
N LYS A 832 9.80 4.11 -45.23
CA LYS A 832 11.22 3.71 -45.07
C LYS A 832 11.97 4.70 -44.18
N ASP A 833 13.09 4.25 -43.58
CA ASP A 833 13.97 5.13 -42.81
C ASP A 833 14.47 6.29 -43.70
N GLY A 834 14.04 7.53 -43.41
CA GLY A 834 14.45 8.73 -44.14
C GLY A 834 15.91 9.14 -43.91
N SER A 835 16.45 10.03 -44.75
CA SER A 835 17.87 10.46 -44.73
C SER A 835 18.32 11.18 -43.45
N SER A 836 17.39 11.61 -42.59
CA SER A 836 17.66 12.27 -41.31
C SER A 836 17.51 11.36 -40.09
N CYS A 837 17.13 10.09 -40.27
CA CYS A 837 16.80 9.16 -39.18
C CYS A 837 18.01 8.28 -38.82
N ILE A 838 18.17 7.93 -37.54
CA ILE A 838 19.16 6.94 -37.10
C ILE A 838 18.67 5.55 -37.55
N SER A 839 18.94 5.18 -38.81
CA SER A 839 18.61 3.86 -39.34
C SER A 839 19.61 2.83 -38.81
N ARG A 840 19.12 1.91 -37.99
CA ARG A 840 19.92 0.79 -37.47
C ARG A 840 19.14 -0.50 -37.59
N ARG A 841 19.66 -1.41 -38.40
CA ARG A 841 19.02 -2.71 -38.67
C ARG A 841 19.72 -3.85 -37.94
N PRO A 842 19.00 -4.75 -37.27
CA PRO A 842 19.56 -5.99 -36.76
C PRO A 842 20.18 -6.83 -37.87
N LEU A 843 21.25 -7.56 -37.56
CA LEU A 843 21.96 -8.40 -38.53
C LEU A 843 21.09 -9.52 -39.11
N GLU A 844 20.16 -10.05 -38.32
CA GLU A 844 19.19 -11.09 -38.72
C GLU A 844 18.20 -10.60 -39.79
N LEU A 845 18.01 -9.28 -39.92
CA LEU A 845 17.13 -8.64 -40.90
C LEU A 845 17.90 -8.02 -42.07
N ALA A 846 19.17 -8.40 -42.27
CA ALA A 846 19.97 -7.93 -43.40
C ALA A 846 19.28 -8.26 -44.74
N GLY A 847 19.15 -7.28 -45.64
CA GLY A 847 18.48 -7.45 -46.93
C GLY A 847 16.97 -7.24 -46.94
N CYS A 848 16.28 -7.17 -45.78
CA CYS A 848 14.86 -6.86 -45.74
C CYS A 848 14.58 -5.39 -46.11
N ALA A 849 13.75 -5.14 -47.12
CA ALA A 849 13.45 -3.78 -47.59
C ALA A 849 12.39 -3.05 -46.75
N SER A 850 11.59 -3.78 -45.97
CA SER A 850 10.46 -3.27 -45.17
C SER A 850 10.78 -3.21 -43.67
N CYS A 851 11.90 -2.56 -43.31
CA CYS A 851 12.25 -2.27 -41.92
C CYS A 851 12.05 -0.79 -41.60
N LEU A 852 11.47 -0.50 -40.44
CA LEU A 852 11.30 0.86 -39.93
C LEU A 852 11.80 0.96 -38.49
N THR A 853 12.70 1.91 -38.23
CA THR A 853 13.23 2.14 -36.89
C THR A 853 12.29 3.03 -36.08
N VAL A 854 11.81 2.52 -34.94
CA VAL A 854 10.92 3.28 -34.04
C VAL A 854 11.72 4.30 -33.23
N GLN A 855 11.48 5.59 -33.49
CA GLN A 855 12.20 6.68 -32.86
C GLN A 855 11.81 6.87 -31.38
N ASP A 856 12.72 7.42 -30.59
CA ASP A 856 12.57 7.54 -29.13
C ASP A 856 11.36 8.40 -28.70
N ASN A 857 11.02 9.42 -29.50
CA ASN A 857 9.91 10.34 -29.27
C ASN A 857 8.55 9.84 -29.80
N TRP A 858 8.52 8.69 -30.50
CA TRP A 858 7.27 8.11 -30.99
C TRP A 858 6.50 7.42 -29.86
N THR A 859 5.17 7.38 -30.01
CA THR A 859 4.25 6.75 -29.06
C THR A 859 3.41 5.68 -29.71
N LEU A 860 2.99 4.70 -28.90
CA LEU A 860 2.10 3.62 -29.29
C LEU A 860 0.81 3.73 -28.48
N GLU A 861 -0.31 3.60 -29.17
CA GLU A 861 -1.65 3.61 -28.57
C GLU A 861 -2.37 2.33 -28.99
N LEU A 862 -3.14 1.74 -28.06
CA LEU A 862 -4.00 0.59 -28.36
C LEU A 862 -5.30 1.13 -28.99
N GLU A 863 -5.66 0.64 -30.16
CA GLU A 863 -6.89 1.05 -30.85
C GLU A 863 -8.01 0.04 -30.58
N SER A 864 -9.16 0.53 -30.13
CA SER A 864 -10.34 -0.29 -29.83
C SER A 864 -11.57 0.29 -30.51
N SER A 865 -11.64 0.19 -31.84
CA SER A 865 -12.85 0.53 -32.62
C SER A 865 -13.71 -0.72 -32.84
N GLN A 866 -15.03 -0.56 -32.82
CA GLN A 866 -15.99 -1.65 -33.04
C GLN A 866 -15.85 -2.27 -34.44
N ASP A 867 -15.49 -1.47 -35.47
CA ASP A 867 -15.29 -1.95 -36.85
C ASP A 867 -14.01 -2.78 -37.02
N ILE A 868 -13.04 -2.61 -36.11
CA ILE A 868 -11.80 -3.41 -36.06
C ILE A 868 -12.04 -4.72 -35.30
N GLN A 869 -13.06 -4.75 -34.43
CA GLN A 869 -13.40 -5.91 -33.62
C GLN A 869 -13.83 -7.11 -34.48
N ASP A 870 -14.52 -6.89 -35.59
CA ASP A 870 -14.95 -7.97 -36.49
C ASP A 870 -13.76 -8.62 -37.24
N VAL A 871 -12.71 -7.84 -37.56
CA VAL A 871 -11.45 -8.33 -38.15
C VAL A 871 -10.59 -9.08 -37.12
N LEU A 872 -10.64 -8.64 -35.86
CA LEU A 872 -9.99 -9.28 -34.73
C LEU A 872 -10.65 -10.62 -34.36
N ASP A 873 -11.97 -10.71 -34.50
CA ASP A 873 -12.74 -11.90 -34.12
C ASP A 873 -12.48 -13.12 -35.03
N ALA A 874 -12.08 -12.89 -36.29
CA ALA A 874 -11.61 -13.93 -37.20
C ALA A 874 -10.19 -14.48 -36.86
N ASN A 875 -9.37 -13.73 -36.10
CA ASN A 875 -7.96 -14.03 -35.80
C ASN A 875 -7.67 -14.23 -34.29
N LYS A 876 -8.70 -14.46 -33.47
CA LYS A 876 -8.60 -14.50 -32.00
C LYS A 876 -7.76 -15.67 -31.44
N SER A 877 -7.65 -16.79 -32.15
CA SER A 877 -6.83 -17.91 -31.68
C SER A 877 -5.36 -17.62 -31.90
N LEU A 878 -4.58 -17.63 -30.82
CA LEU A 878 -3.12 -17.67 -30.93
C LEU A 878 -2.73 -18.85 -31.84
N PRO A 879 -1.71 -18.69 -32.71
CA PRO A 879 -1.31 -19.77 -33.62
C PRO A 879 -0.79 -20.95 -32.81
N GLU A 880 -1.41 -22.12 -33.00
CA GLU A 880 -1.01 -23.38 -32.38
C GLU A 880 -0.58 -24.37 -33.47
N SER A 881 0.53 -25.07 -33.24
CA SER A 881 1.01 -26.15 -34.09
C SER A 881 0.20 -27.42 -33.84
N SER A 882 -0.11 -28.19 -34.88
CA SER A 882 -0.79 -29.48 -34.69
C SER A 882 0.09 -30.46 -33.91
N LEU A 883 -0.51 -31.39 -33.16
CA LEU A 883 0.23 -32.43 -32.42
C LEU A 883 1.07 -33.30 -33.36
N THR A 884 0.57 -33.54 -34.57
CA THR A 884 1.29 -34.23 -35.66
C THR A 884 2.57 -33.49 -36.03
N ASP A 885 2.53 -32.16 -36.17
CA ASP A 885 3.71 -31.35 -36.49
C ASP A 885 4.70 -31.29 -35.32
N LEU A 886 4.19 -31.29 -34.09
CA LEU A 886 5.00 -31.30 -32.87
C LEU A 886 5.78 -32.62 -32.69
N LEU A 887 5.16 -33.77 -32.97
CA LEU A 887 5.73 -35.09 -32.69
C LEU A 887 6.25 -35.86 -33.92
N SER A 888 6.20 -35.27 -35.11
CA SER A 888 6.75 -35.88 -36.34
C SER A 888 8.29 -35.96 -36.34
N ASP A 889 8.84 -36.98 -37.01
CA ASP A 889 10.30 -37.10 -37.25
C ASP A 889 10.74 -36.31 -38.49
N ASN A 890 9.90 -36.31 -39.54
CA ASN A 890 10.12 -35.55 -40.77
C ASN A 890 9.44 -34.19 -40.66
N PHE A 891 10.21 -33.13 -40.39
CA PHE A 891 9.71 -31.76 -40.38
C PHE A 891 10.55 -30.86 -41.29
N THR A 892 9.88 -30.01 -42.06
CA THR A 892 10.51 -28.97 -42.89
C THR A 892 10.74 -27.69 -42.10
N ASP A 893 9.87 -27.40 -41.13
CA ASP A 893 9.91 -26.21 -40.29
C ASP A 893 10.27 -26.60 -38.85
N SER A 894 11.37 -26.06 -38.31
CA SER A 894 11.82 -26.39 -36.95
C SER A 894 11.11 -25.59 -35.86
N LEU A 895 10.13 -24.74 -36.20
CA LEU A 895 9.49 -23.81 -35.27
C LEU A 895 8.10 -24.29 -34.89
N VAL A 896 7.83 -24.36 -33.58
CA VAL A 896 6.56 -24.84 -33.03
C VAL A 896 5.97 -23.86 -32.03
N SER A 897 4.64 -23.83 -31.93
CA SER A 897 3.89 -22.98 -31.00
C SER A 897 2.78 -23.77 -30.31
N PHE A 898 2.61 -23.62 -29.00
CA PHE A 898 1.61 -24.35 -28.22
C PHE A 898 1.36 -23.68 -26.86
N SER A 899 0.18 -23.94 -26.31
CA SER A 899 -0.19 -23.57 -24.94
C SER A 899 0.10 -24.75 -23.99
N ALA A 900 0.61 -24.48 -22.79
CA ALA A 900 0.99 -25.53 -21.85
C ALA A 900 0.93 -25.08 -20.38
N GLU A 901 0.73 -26.03 -19.48
CA GLU A 901 0.88 -25.85 -18.03
C GLU A 901 2.29 -26.26 -17.57
N ILE A 902 2.93 -25.45 -16.74
CA ILE A 902 4.25 -25.77 -16.19
C ILE A 902 4.12 -26.76 -15.03
N LEU A 903 4.73 -27.95 -15.16
CA LEU A 903 4.75 -28.95 -14.09
C LEU A 903 5.94 -28.79 -13.15
N SER A 904 7.11 -28.49 -13.70
CA SER A 904 8.32 -28.31 -12.89
C SER A 904 9.33 -27.39 -13.56
N ARG A 905 10.21 -26.81 -12.75
CA ARG A 905 11.32 -25.96 -13.18
C ARG A 905 12.58 -26.35 -12.43
N THR A 906 13.67 -26.60 -13.16
CA THR A 906 14.93 -27.07 -12.59
C THR A 906 16.11 -26.27 -13.15
N LEU A 907 16.98 -25.79 -12.27
CA LEU A 907 18.28 -25.23 -12.67
C LEU A 907 19.25 -26.36 -12.99
N CYS A 908 19.63 -26.43 -14.26
CA CYS A 908 20.56 -27.42 -14.77
C CYS A 908 21.95 -26.80 -14.77
N GLU A 909 22.82 -27.27 -13.87
CA GLU A 909 24.26 -27.08 -14.07
C GLU A 909 24.71 -27.95 -15.24
N PRO A 910 25.60 -27.45 -16.11
CA PRO A 910 26.21 -28.30 -17.12
C PRO A 910 26.88 -29.43 -16.35
N LEU A 911 26.53 -30.68 -16.69
CA LEU A 911 27.31 -31.83 -16.23
C LEU A 911 28.75 -31.49 -16.54
N VAL A 912 29.60 -31.40 -15.51
CA VAL A 912 31.05 -31.40 -15.71
C VAL A 912 31.31 -32.69 -16.46
N ALA A 913 31.42 -32.59 -17.78
CA ALA A 913 31.73 -33.71 -18.63
C ALA A 913 33.01 -34.29 -18.03
N SER A 914 32.86 -35.50 -17.47
CA SER A 914 33.92 -36.45 -17.19
C SER A 914 35.29 -35.96 -17.63
N LEU A 915 36.10 -35.48 -16.68
CA LEU A 915 37.57 -35.46 -16.52
C LEU A 915 38.53 -35.78 -17.70
N TRP A 916 38.09 -35.79 -18.95
CA TRP A 916 38.74 -36.38 -20.13
C TRP A 916 38.55 -35.49 -21.38
N MET A 917 38.50 -34.16 -21.19
CA MET A 917 38.74 -33.20 -22.26
C MET A 917 39.92 -32.32 -21.84
N LYS A 918 40.95 -32.30 -22.67
CA LYS A 918 42.21 -31.58 -22.47
C LYS A 918 41.95 -30.13 -22.02
N LEU A 919 42.71 -29.72 -21.01
CA LEU A 919 42.85 -28.36 -20.50
C LEU A 919 43.22 -27.43 -21.68
N GLY A 920 42.26 -26.66 -22.20
CA GLY A 920 42.51 -25.80 -23.36
C GLY A 920 41.42 -24.82 -23.74
N ASN A 921 40.16 -24.99 -23.32
CA ASN A 921 39.11 -24.01 -23.57
C ASN A 921 38.35 -23.69 -22.27
N THR A 922 38.70 -22.57 -21.64
CA THR A 922 37.95 -21.90 -20.58
C THR A 922 36.67 -21.27 -21.14
N GLY A 923 35.75 -22.10 -21.67
CA GLY A 923 34.40 -21.66 -22.01
C GLY A 923 33.60 -21.38 -20.75
N ALA A 924 33.04 -20.17 -20.63
CA ALA A 924 32.21 -19.78 -19.50
C ALA A 924 31.10 -20.81 -19.22
N MET A 925 30.95 -21.20 -17.95
CA MET A 925 29.95 -22.15 -17.46
C MET A 925 28.53 -21.70 -17.87
N ARG A 926 27.94 -22.32 -18.89
CA ARG A 926 26.61 -21.94 -19.40
C ARG A 926 25.53 -22.39 -18.42
N ARG A 927 24.75 -21.44 -17.90
CA ARG A 927 23.57 -21.73 -17.07
C ARG A 927 22.42 -22.19 -17.97
N CYS A 928 21.62 -23.13 -17.49
CA CYS A 928 20.46 -23.65 -18.20
C CYS A 928 19.27 -23.82 -17.24
N VAL A 929 18.08 -23.43 -17.69
CA VAL A 929 16.82 -23.72 -16.99
C VAL A 929 16.06 -24.73 -17.83
N LYS A 930 15.64 -25.83 -17.20
CA LYS A 930 14.73 -26.80 -17.79
C LYS A 930 13.33 -26.58 -17.21
N LEU A 931 12.33 -26.47 -18.07
CA LEU A 931 10.92 -26.57 -17.74
C LEU A 931 10.39 -27.90 -18.25
N THR A 932 9.54 -28.56 -17.47
CA THR A 932 8.71 -29.67 -17.97
C THR A 932 7.27 -29.17 -17.98
N VAL A 933 6.61 -29.31 -19.13
CA VAL A 933 5.29 -28.73 -19.39
C VAL A 933 4.33 -29.80 -19.90
N ALA A 934 3.06 -29.71 -19.52
CA ALA A 934 1.97 -30.51 -20.07
C ALA A 934 1.24 -29.67 -21.14
N LEU A 935 1.09 -30.21 -22.35
CA LEU A 935 0.41 -29.49 -23.43
C LEU A 935 -1.08 -29.32 -23.11
N GLU A 936 -1.65 -28.19 -23.50
CA GLU A 936 -3.09 -27.97 -23.48
C GLU A 936 -3.59 -28.09 -24.92
N THR A 937 -4.25 -29.19 -25.26
CA THR A 937 -4.77 -29.41 -26.62
C THR A 937 -6.19 -29.92 -26.54
N ALA A 938 -7.14 -29.23 -27.18
CA ALA A 938 -8.56 -29.62 -27.15
C ALA A 938 -8.85 -30.97 -27.83
N GLU A 939 -7.96 -31.42 -28.71
CA GLU A 939 -8.10 -32.64 -29.52
C GLU A 939 -7.51 -33.89 -28.85
N CYS A 940 -6.81 -33.75 -27.71
CA CYS A 940 -6.12 -34.85 -27.03
C CYS A 940 -6.51 -34.92 -25.56
N GLU A 941 -7.16 -36.03 -25.18
CA GLU A 941 -7.63 -36.27 -23.81
C GLU A 941 -6.46 -36.42 -22.81
N PHE A 942 -5.33 -37.00 -23.27
CA PHE A 942 -4.11 -37.20 -22.46
C PHE A 942 -2.88 -36.58 -23.15
N PRO A 943 -2.70 -35.25 -23.05
CA PRO A 943 -1.65 -34.55 -23.77
C PRO A 943 -0.25 -34.93 -23.25
N PRO A 944 0.76 -35.00 -24.15
CA PRO A 944 2.10 -35.40 -23.77
C PRO A 944 2.83 -34.33 -22.94
N HIS A 945 3.81 -34.77 -22.16
CA HIS A 945 4.75 -33.88 -21.49
C HIS A 945 5.97 -33.58 -22.37
N LEU A 946 6.34 -32.30 -22.48
CA LEU A 946 7.54 -31.84 -23.19
C LEU A 946 8.52 -31.15 -22.24
N ASP A 947 9.80 -31.25 -22.60
CA ASP A 947 10.89 -30.52 -21.93
C ASP A 947 11.24 -29.27 -22.75
N VAL A 948 11.27 -28.10 -22.10
CA VAL A 948 11.65 -26.81 -22.70
C VAL A 948 12.92 -26.29 -22.03
N TYR A 949 13.95 -26.02 -22.82
CA TYR A 949 15.27 -25.57 -22.34
C TYR A 949 15.49 -24.09 -22.65
N ILE A 950 15.85 -23.33 -21.61
CA ILE A 950 16.22 -21.92 -21.69
C ILE A 950 17.72 -21.82 -21.38
N GLU A 951 18.49 -21.39 -22.37
CA GLU A 951 19.94 -21.24 -22.29
C GLU A 951 20.34 -19.76 -22.45
N ASP A 952 21.60 -19.44 -22.18
CA ASP A 952 22.19 -18.14 -22.55
C ASP A 952 22.15 -17.97 -24.08
N PRO A 953 21.64 -16.86 -24.66
CA PRO A 953 21.49 -15.51 -24.08
C PRO A 953 20.13 -15.18 -23.45
N HIS A 954 19.20 -16.14 -23.33
CA HIS A 954 17.81 -15.90 -22.90
C HIS A 954 17.61 -15.94 -21.37
N LEU A 955 18.69 -15.90 -20.61
CA LEU A 955 18.67 -15.82 -19.15
C LEU A 955 18.88 -14.36 -18.70
N PRO A 956 18.13 -13.86 -17.72
CA PRO A 956 17.10 -14.53 -16.92
C PRO A 956 15.76 -14.69 -17.66
N PRO A 957 14.95 -15.71 -17.32
CA PRO A 957 13.67 -15.95 -17.98
C PRO A 957 12.59 -14.94 -17.55
N SER A 958 11.50 -14.89 -18.32
CA SER A 958 10.30 -14.07 -18.05
C SER A 958 9.71 -14.34 -16.66
N LEU A 959 9.00 -13.35 -16.12
CA LEU A 959 8.25 -13.51 -14.86
C LEU A 959 7.06 -14.45 -15.07
N GLY A 960 6.65 -15.15 -14.01
CA GLY A 960 5.47 -16.02 -14.03
C GLY A 960 5.68 -17.42 -14.64
N LEU A 961 6.92 -17.78 -14.98
CA LEU A 961 7.30 -19.16 -15.31
C LEU A 961 7.46 -20.00 -14.04
N LEU A 962 6.33 -20.26 -13.38
CA LEU A 962 6.19 -20.98 -12.12
C LEU A 962 5.40 -22.28 -12.33
N PRO A 963 5.71 -23.37 -11.61
CA PRO A 963 4.87 -24.56 -11.59
C PRO A 963 3.40 -24.24 -11.26
N GLY A 964 2.46 -24.77 -12.05
CA GLY A 964 1.01 -24.52 -11.98
C GLY A 964 0.52 -23.32 -12.82
N ALA A 965 1.42 -22.54 -13.43
CA ALA A 965 1.02 -21.46 -14.33
C ALA A 965 0.76 -22.00 -15.75
N ARG A 966 -0.24 -21.44 -16.42
CA ARG A 966 -0.54 -21.70 -17.84
C ARG A 966 0.16 -20.66 -18.70
N VAL A 967 0.87 -21.11 -19.73
CA VAL A 967 1.76 -20.28 -20.54
C VAL A 967 1.64 -20.68 -22.01
N HIS A 968 1.51 -19.69 -22.88
CA HIS A 968 1.61 -19.85 -24.31
C HIS A 968 3.06 -19.61 -24.76
N PHE A 969 3.58 -20.55 -25.55
CA PHE A 969 4.89 -20.47 -26.18
C PHE A 969 4.73 -20.42 -27.68
N SER A 970 5.39 -19.47 -28.33
CA SER A 970 5.38 -19.36 -29.79
C SER A 970 6.79 -19.38 -30.37
N GLN A 971 6.91 -19.99 -31.55
CA GLN A 971 8.16 -20.13 -32.32
C GLN A 971 9.34 -20.64 -31.49
N LEU A 972 9.12 -21.73 -30.75
CA LEU A 972 10.18 -22.51 -30.12
C LEU A 972 10.90 -23.37 -31.16
N GLU A 973 12.20 -23.58 -30.99
CA GLU A 973 12.91 -24.56 -31.83
C GLU A 973 12.64 -25.97 -31.32
N LYS A 974 11.95 -26.76 -32.14
CA LYS A 974 11.79 -28.20 -31.96
C LYS A 974 13.11 -28.91 -32.27
N ARG A 975 13.52 -29.81 -31.37
CA ARG A 975 14.69 -30.69 -31.54
C ARG A 975 14.34 -32.12 -31.21
N VAL A 976 14.94 -33.05 -31.95
CA VAL A 976 14.87 -34.49 -31.69
C VAL A 976 16.20 -34.94 -31.10
N SER A 977 16.17 -35.58 -29.93
CA SER A 977 17.39 -36.07 -29.29
C SER A 977 17.92 -37.35 -29.96
N ARG A 978 19.16 -37.74 -29.66
CA ARG A 978 19.73 -39.04 -30.04
C ARG A 978 18.93 -40.27 -29.58
N SER A 979 18.01 -40.09 -28.63
CA SER A 979 17.10 -41.13 -28.15
C SER A 979 15.68 -40.95 -28.68
N HIS A 980 15.52 -40.17 -29.77
CA HIS A 980 14.26 -39.83 -30.44
C HIS A 980 13.22 -39.17 -29.53
N ASN A 981 13.65 -38.39 -28.53
CA ASN A 981 12.73 -37.57 -27.72
C ASN A 981 12.65 -36.16 -28.30
N VAL A 982 11.43 -35.68 -28.49
CA VAL A 982 11.17 -34.28 -28.85
C VAL A 982 11.34 -33.39 -27.62
N TYR A 983 12.05 -32.27 -27.79
CA TYR A 983 12.17 -31.22 -26.79
C TYR A 983 12.27 -29.87 -27.50
N CYS A 984 12.02 -28.79 -26.76
CA CYS A 984 12.01 -27.44 -27.31
C CYS A 984 13.11 -26.56 -26.70
N CYS A 985 13.62 -25.62 -27.50
CA CYS A 985 14.62 -24.64 -27.07
C CYS A 985 14.18 -23.21 -27.38
N PHE A 986 14.57 -22.27 -26.52
CA PHE A 986 14.35 -20.84 -26.76
C PHE A 986 15.25 -20.33 -27.89
N ARG A 987 14.69 -19.42 -28.70
CA ARG A 987 15.36 -18.69 -29.79
C ARG A 987 15.12 -17.20 -29.66
N SER A 988 15.81 -16.41 -30.50
CA SER A 988 15.61 -14.95 -30.58
C SER A 988 14.19 -14.57 -31.02
N SER A 989 13.49 -15.46 -31.73
CA SER A 989 12.09 -15.31 -32.14
C SER A 989 11.07 -15.83 -31.12
N THR A 990 11.49 -16.44 -30.01
CA THR A 990 10.54 -17.02 -29.05
C THR A 990 9.76 -15.94 -28.32
N TYR A 991 8.43 -16.01 -28.38
CA TYR A 991 7.54 -15.19 -27.58
C TYR A 991 6.80 -16.04 -26.55
N VAL A 992 6.82 -15.54 -25.30
CA VAL A 992 6.24 -16.20 -24.13
C VAL A 992 5.17 -15.29 -23.56
N GLN A 993 3.97 -15.84 -23.36
CA GLN A 993 2.84 -15.16 -22.75
C GLN A 993 2.29 -15.98 -21.60
N VAL A 994 2.28 -15.43 -20.39
CA VAL A 994 1.59 -16.06 -19.26
C VAL A 994 0.08 -15.85 -19.43
N LEU A 995 -0.68 -16.93 -19.41
CA LEU A 995 -2.14 -16.92 -19.55
C LEU A 995 -2.81 -16.85 -18.17
N SER A 996 -2.26 -17.56 -17.18
CA SER A 996 -2.79 -17.54 -15.81
C SER A 996 -1.70 -17.74 -14.76
N PHE A 997 -1.96 -17.24 -13.55
CA PHE A 997 -1.12 -17.46 -12.38
C PHE A 997 -1.39 -18.84 -11.77
N PRO A 998 -0.42 -19.41 -11.01
CA PRO A 998 -0.64 -20.67 -10.32
C PRO A 998 -1.76 -20.55 -9.27
N PRO A 999 -2.59 -21.59 -9.09
CA PRO A 999 -3.64 -21.59 -8.08
C PRO A 999 -3.05 -21.59 -6.66
N GLU A 1000 -3.80 -21.05 -5.69
CA GLU A 1000 -3.37 -21.01 -4.27
C GLU A 1000 -3.32 -22.42 -3.64
N THR A 1001 -4.21 -23.31 -4.07
CA THR A 1001 -4.30 -24.69 -3.59
C THR A 1001 -4.14 -25.64 -4.77
N THR A 1002 -3.09 -26.46 -4.76
CA THR A 1002 -2.94 -27.55 -5.71
C THR A 1002 -3.95 -28.65 -5.39
N ILE A 1003 -4.89 -28.91 -6.29
CA ILE A 1003 -5.85 -30.00 -6.18
C ILE A 1003 -5.17 -31.26 -6.71
N SER A 1004 -5.19 -32.36 -5.96
CA SER A 1004 -4.73 -33.66 -6.47
C SER A 1004 -5.82 -34.25 -7.35
N VAL A 1005 -5.65 -34.22 -8.67
CA VAL A 1005 -6.48 -35.03 -9.57
C VAL A 1005 -5.94 -36.46 -9.53
N PRO A 1006 -6.74 -37.46 -9.10
CA PRO A 1006 -6.27 -38.84 -9.07
C PRO A 1006 -6.00 -39.35 -10.48
N LEU A 1007 -5.02 -40.25 -10.61
CA LEU A 1007 -4.74 -40.93 -11.87
C LEU A 1007 -5.93 -41.81 -12.29
N PRO A 1008 -6.24 -41.92 -13.60
CA PRO A 1008 -7.33 -42.77 -14.08
C PRO A 1008 -7.06 -44.24 -13.75
N HIS A 1009 -8.12 -45.00 -13.46
CA HIS A 1009 -8.04 -46.45 -13.27
C HIS A 1009 -8.29 -47.16 -14.60
N ILE A 1010 -7.33 -47.96 -15.10
CA ILE A 1010 -7.39 -48.57 -16.44
C ILE A 1010 -7.04 -50.07 -16.40
N TYR A 1011 -7.49 -50.79 -17.43
CA TYR A 1011 -6.96 -52.12 -17.76
C TYR A 1011 -5.66 -52.04 -18.57
N LEU A 1012 -4.71 -52.94 -18.33
CA LEU A 1012 -3.42 -52.98 -19.03
C LEU A 1012 -3.57 -53.21 -20.53
N ALA A 1013 -4.61 -53.92 -20.97
CA ALA A 1013 -4.89 -54.11 -22.39
C ALA A 1013 -5.21 -52.80 -23.13
N GLU A 1014 -5.74 -51.77 -22.46
CA GLU A 1014 -6.05 -50.46 -23.06
C GLU A 1014 -4.78 -49.71 -23.51
N LEU A 1015 -3.62 -50.06 -22.96
CA LEU A 1015 -2.32 -49.51 -23.38
C LEU A 1015 -1.80 -50.14 -24.69
N LEU A 1016 -2.36 -51.28 -25.08
CA LEU A 1016 -1.98 -52.04 -26.28
C LEU A 1016 -2.93 -51.79 -27.45
N GLN A 1017 -4.19 -51.49 -27.17
CA GLN A 1017 -5.21 -51.21 -28.17
C GLN A 1017 -5.02 -49.77 -28.68
N GLY A 1018 -4.67 -49.62 -29.96
CA GLY A 1018 -4.24 -48.35 -30.54
C GLY A 1018 -5.31 -47.25 -30.46
N GLY A 1019 -5.11 -46.29 -29.56
CA GLY A 1019 -5.96 -45.12 -29.32
C GLY A 1019 -5.32 -44.18 -28.29
N GLN A 1020 -5.99 -43.07 -27.95
CA GLN A 1020 -5.53 -42.05 -26.97
C GLN A 1020 -5.41 -42.61 -25.54
N SER A 1021 -4.44 -43.49 -25.28
CA SER A 1021 -4.25 -44.11 -23.97
C SER A 1021 -3.45 -43.20 -23.02
N PRO A 1022 -3.77 -43.16 -21.72
CA PRO A 1022 -3.00 -42.41 -20.75
C PRO A 1022 -1.60 -43.00 -20.57
N PHE A 1023 -0.59 -42.16 -20.42
CA PHE A 1023 0.78 -42.60 -20.11
C PHE A 1023 1.05 -42.70 -18.60
N GLN A 1024 0.14 -42.20 -17.76
CA GLN A 1024 0.13 -42.35 -16.30
C GLN A 1024 -1.25 -42.80 -15.84
N ALA A 1025 -1.31 -43.90 -15.08
CA ALA A 1025 -2.58 -44.49 -14.64
C ALA A 1025 -2.40 -45.33 -13.37
N THR A 1026 -3.52 -45.80 -12.84
CA THR A 1026 -3.57 -46.82 -11.78
C THR A 1026 -4.23 -48.08 -12.33
N THR A 1027 -3.73 -49.25 -11.94
CA THR A 1027 -4.34 -50.53 -12.29
C THR A 1027 -4.28 -51.47 -11.08
N SER A 1028 -5.30 -52.31 -10.94
CA SER A 1028 -5.29 -53.40 -9.96
C SER A 1028 -4.74 -54.65 -10.64
N CYS A 1029 -3.57 -55.13 -10.22
CA CYS A 1029 -2.85 -56.21 -10.88
C CYS A 1029 -2.26 -57.21 -9.88
N HIS A 1030 -1.87 -58.38 -10.35
CA HIS A 1030 -1.20 -59.43 -9.59
C HIS A 1030 0.27 -59.54 -9.98
N VAL A 1031 1.17 -59.68 -9.00
CA VAL A 1031 2.60 -59.91 -9.27
C VAL A 1031 2.83 -61.39 -9.56
N VAL A 1032 3.17 -61.72 -10.81
CA VAL A 1032 3.37 -63.10 -11.28
C VAL A 1032 4.76 -63.61 -10.95
N SER A 1033 5.80 -62.79 -11.20
CA SER A 1033 7.19 -63.18 -10.94
C SER A 1033 8.12 -61.97 -10.81
N VAL A 1034 9.28 -62.19 -10.21
CA VAL A 1034 10.39 -61.22 -10.16
C VAL A 1034 11.44 -61.62 -11.20
N PHE A 1035 11.86 -60.72 -12.09
CA PHE A 1035 12.92 -61.00 -13.06
C PHE A 1035 14.32 -60.76 -12.52
N SER A 1036 14.49 -59.68 -11.76
CA SER A 1036 15.79 -59.31 -11.21
C SER A 1036 15.63 -58.42 -9.98
N LEU A 1037 16.52 -58.59 -9.01
CA LEU A 1037 16.65 -57.74 -7.83
C LEU A 1037 18.11 -57.29 -7.68
N GLN A 1038 18.35 -55.99 -7.59
CA GLN A 1038 19.67 -55.41 -7.36
C GLN A 1038 19.62 -54.51 -6.13
N LEU A 1039 20.46 -54.80 -5.14
CA LEU A 1039 20.67 -53.97 -3.95
C LEU A 1039 22.15 -53.61 -3.90
N PHE A 1040 22.48 -52.32 -3.82
CA PHE A 1040 23.88 -51.90 -3.81
C PHE A 1040 24.07 -50.55 -3.14
N TRP A 1041 25.29 -50.31 -2.64
CA TRP A 1041 25.70 -49.05 -2.04
C TRP A 1041 26.64 -48.30 -2.97
N VAL A 1042 26.40 -47.00 -3.14
CA VAL A 1042 27.22 -46.13 -3.97
C VAL A 1042 27.75 -44.95 -3.18
N CYS A 1043 28.90 -44.42 -3.60
CA CYS A 1043 29.44 -43.17 -3.09
C CYS A 1043 28.50 -42.03 -3.51
N ALA A 1044 28.07 -41.22 -2.56
CA ALA A 1044 27.14 -40.11 -2.82
C ALA A 1044 27.70 -39.07 -3.82
N TYR A 1045 29.03 -39.01 -3.99
CA TYR A 1045 29.69 -38.07 -4.90
C TYR A 1045 29.89 -38.62 -6.31
N CYS A 1046 30.59 -39.75 -6.45
CA CYS A 1046 31.00 -40.27 -7.76
C CYS A 1046 30.16 -41.44 -8.27
N THR A 1047 29.18 -41.91 -7.48
CA THR A 1047 28.30 -43.04 -7.81
C THR A 1047 29.00 -44.38 -8.01
N SER A 1048 30.30 -44.51 -7.65
CA SER A 1048 31.01 -45.79 -7.65
C SER A 1048 30.52 -46.67 -6.49
N ILE A 1049 30.63 -47.99 -6.63
CA ILE A 1049 30.26 -48.93 -5.56
C ILE A 1049 31.10 -48.68 -4.29
N CYS A 1050 30.44 -48.73 -3.13
CA CYS A 1050 31.08 -48.68 -1.82
C CYS A 1050 31.05 -50.06 -1.17
N ARG A 1051 32.23 -50.60 -0.82
CA ARG A 1051 32.36 -51.81 0.02
C ARG A 1051 32.74 -51.41 1.42
N GLN A 1052 32.04 -51.92 2.44
CA GLN A 1052 32.23 -51.51 3.85
C GLN A 1052 32.17 -49.98 4.04
N GLY A 1053 31.31 -49.30 3.27
CA GLY A 1053 31.17 -47.85 3.29
C GLY A 1053 32.31 -47.05 2.65
N LYS A 1054 33.33 -47.70 2.05
CA LYS A 1054 34.47 -47.04 1.39
C LYS A 1054 34.32 -47.03 -0.13
N CYS A 1055 34.57 -45.88 -0.74
CA CYS A 1055 34.57 -45.72 -2.19
C CYS A 1055 35.67 -46.58 -2.85
N THR A 1056 35.30 -47.42 -3.81
CA THR A 1056 36.24 -48.33 -4.51
C THR A 1056 36.92 -47.71 -5.75
N ARG A 1057 36.70 -46.43 -6.02
CA ARG A 1057 37.28 -45.73 -7.19
C ARG A 1057 38.80 -45.60 -7.05
N LEU A 1058 39.53 -46.13 -8.03
CA LEU A 1058 40.98 -45.97 -8.15
C LEU A 1058 41.33 -44.53 -8.61
N GLY A 1059 42.23 -43.84 -7.90
CA GLY A 1059 42.94 -42.65 -8.41
C GLY A 1059 42.43 -41.25 -8.02
N SER A 1060 41.42 -41.08 -7.16
CA SER A 1060 41.06 -39.76 -6.60
C SER A 1060 40.37 -39.87 -5.24
N THR A 1061 40.78 -39.07 -4.25
CA THR A 1061 40.13 -39.02 -2.93
C THR A 1061 38.77 -38.31 -3.03
N CYS A 1062 37.69 -38.97 -2.62
CA CYS A 1062 36.39 -38.29 -2.45
C CYS A 1062 36.42 -37.44 -1.17
N PRO A 1063 35.85 -36.21 -1.17
CA PRO A 1063 35.96 -35.29 -0.03
C PRO A 1063 35.32 -35.81 1.27
N THR A 1064 34.25 -36.61 1.15
CA THR A 1064 33.58 -37.24 2.29
C THR A 1064 33.28 -38.69 1.95
N GLN A 1065 33.51 -39.61 2.90
CA GLN A 1065 33.17 -41.03 2.77
C GLN A 1065 31.70 -41.27 3.10
N THR A 1066 30.80 -40.65 2.32
CA THR A 1066 29.35 -40.86 2.43
C THR A 1066 28.89 -41.88 1.39
N ALA A 1067 28.16 -42.89 1.87
CA ALA A 1067 27.54 -43.92 1.04
C ALA A 1067 26.02 -43.83 1.16
N ILE A 1068 25.34 -44.09 0.04
CA ILE A 1068 23.87 -44.17 -0.06
C ILE A 1068 23.51 -45.51 -0.68
N SER A 1069 22.38 -46.08 -0.27
CA SER A 1069 21.83 -47.30 -0.86
C SER A 1069 21.08 -46.98 -2.15
N GLN A 1070 21.03 -47.95 -3.06
CA GLN A 1070 20.17 -47.96 -4.24
C GLN A 1070 19.58 -49.36 -4.42
N ALA A 1071 18.35 -49.41 -4.89
CA ALA A 1071 17.64 -50.65 -5.13
C ALA A 1071 16.90 -50.61 -6.46
N ILE A 1072 16.89 -51.73 -7.20
CA ILE A 1072 16.16 -51.87 -8.45
C ILE A 1072 15.55 -53.26 -8.50
N ILE A 1073 14.24 -53.35 -8.72
CA ILE A 1073 13.53 -54.62 -8.94
C ILE A 1073 12.75 -54.53 -10.25
N ARG A 1074 12.67 -55.65 -10.97
CA ARG A 1074 11.82 -55.81 -12.15
C ARG A 1074 10.81 -56.90 -11.91
N LEU A 1075 9.53 -56.56 -12.02
CA LEU A 1075 8.39 -57.42 -11.76
C LEU A 1075 7.66 -57.71 -13.07
N LEU A 1076 7.10 -58.91 -13.19
CA LEU A 1076 6.05 -59.22 -14.15
C LEU A 1076 4.72 -59.12 -13.42
N VAL A 1077 3.83 -58.25 -13.89
CA VAL A 1077 2.48 -58.09 -13.36
C VAL A 1077 1.45 -58.36 -14.45
N GLU A 1078 0.28 -58.84 -14.06
CA GLU A 1078 -0.87 -59.00 -14.95
C GLU A 1078 -2.15 -58.53 -14.27
N ASP A 1079 -3.13 -58.05 -15.01
CA ASP A 1079 -4.43 -57.61 -14.49
C ASP A 1079 -5.60 -58.51 -14.95
N GLY A 1080 -5.28 -59.65 -15.57
CA GLY A 1080 -6.23 -60.55 -16.23
C GLY A 1080 -6.57 -60.16 -17.67
N THR A 1081 -6.19 -58.97 -18.14
CA THR A 1081 -6.38 -58.52 -19.53
C THR A 1081 -5.08 -58.52 -20.33
N ALA A 1082 -3.96 -58.14 -19.70
CA ALA A 1082 -2.63 -58.16 -20.30
C ALA A 1082 -1.53 -58.31 -19.23
N GLU A 1083 -0.30 -58.59 -19.68
CA GLU A 1083 0.90 -58.60 -18.85
C GLU A 1083 1.80 -57.37 -19.11
N ALA A 1084 2.48 -56.89 -18.06
CA ALA A 1084 3.42 -55.79 -18.13
C ALA A 1084 4.67 -56.01 -17.26
N VAL A 1085 5.80 -55.46 -17.69
CA VAL A 1085 7.03 -55.44 -16.89
C VAL A 1085 7.13 -54.12 -16.15
N VAL A 1086 7.18 -54.16 -14.83
CA VAL A 1086 7.26 -52.98 -13.97
C VAL A 1086 8.65 -52.87 -13.36
N THR A 1087 9.28 -51.71 -13.53
CA THR A 1087 10.54 -51.40 -12.84
C THR A 1087 10.26 -50.54 -11.62
N CYS A 1088 10.58 -51.04 -10.42
CA CYS A 1088 10.51 -50.27 -9.18
C CYS A 1088 11.93 -49.91 -8.72
N ARG A 1089 12.09 -48.71 -8.15
CA ARG A 1089 13.39 -48.19 -7.70
C ARG A 1089 13.35 -47.79 -6.23
N ASN A 1090 14.48 -47.95 -5.56
CA ASN A 1090 14.77 -47.46 -4.22
C ASN A 1090 13.69 -47.86 -3.21
N HIS A 1091 13.04 -46.89 -2.56
CA HIS A 1091 12.00 -47.16 -1.56
C HIS A 1091 10.78 -47.94 -2.10
N HIS A 1092 10.48 -47.85 -3.40
CA HIS A 1092 9.41 -48.66 -4.00
C HIS A 1092 9.73 -50.16 -4.01
N VAL A 1093 11.01 -50.54 -3.94
CA VAL A 1093 11.42 -51.95 -3.84
C VAL A 1093 10.99 -52.54 -2.50
N ALA A 1094 11.06 -51.76 -1.42
CA ALA A 1094 10.58 -52.20 -0.11
C ALA A 1094 9.08 -52.53 -0.13
N ALA A 1095 8.27 -51.64 -0.71
CA ALA A 1095 6.83 -51.84 -0.88
C ALA A 1095 6.50 -53.03 -1.80
N ALA A 1096 7.22 -53.18 -2.92
CA ALA A 1096 7.07 -54.32 -3.80
C ALA A 1096 7.32 -55.66 -3.08
N LEU A 1097 8.36 -55.73 -2.25
CA LEU A 1097 8.70 -56.91 -1.46
C LEU A 1097 7.80 -57.11 -0.23
N GLY A 1098 6.94 -56.14 0.11
CA GLY A 1098 6.09 -56.21 1.31
C GLY A 1098 6.86 -56.08 2.63
N LEU A 1099 8.04 -55.45 2.61
CA LEU A 1099 8.89 -55.31 3.80
C LEU A 1099 8.57 -54.03 4.57
N CYS A 1100 8.54 -54.11 5.90
CA CYS A 1100 8.39 -52.90 6.71
C CYS A 1100 9.68 -52.05 6.66
N PRO A 1101 9.60 -50.73 6.90
CA PRO A 1101 10.77 -49.85 6.82
C PRO A 1101 11.95 -50.26 7.73
N ARG A 1102 11.68 -50.87 8.89
CA ARG A 1102 12.71 -51.33 9.85
C ARG A 1102 13.48 -52.55 9.33
N GLU A 1103 12.76 -53.52 8.78
CA GLU A 1103 13.34 -54.71 8.14
C GLU A 1103 14.11 -54.32 6.88
N TRP A 1104 13.55 -53.42 6.07
CA TRP A 1104 14.20 -52.92 4.87
C TRP A 1104 15.54 -52.23 5.16
N ALA A 1105 15.57 -51.36 6.18
CA ALA A 1105 16.81 -50.72 6.61
C ALA A 1105 17.85 -51.77 7.08
N SER A 1106 17.42 -52.73 7.89
CA SER A 1106 18.28 -53.80 8.39
C SER A 1106 18.86 -54.63 7.22
N LEU A 1107 18.04 -54.99 6.24
CA LEU A 1107 18.46 -55.70 5.04
C LEU A 1107 19.50 -54.90 4.24
N LEU A 1108 19.28 -53.61 4.05
CA LEU A 1108 20.22 -52.74 3.33
C LEU A 1108 21.57 -52.62 4.05
N ASP A 1109 21.60 -52.62 5.38
CA ASP A 1109 22.84 -52.61 6.16
C ASP A 1109 23.64 -53.91 5.94
N PHE A 1110 22.98 -55.08 5.83
CA PHE A 1110 23.65 -56.32 5.43
C PHE A 1110 24.27 -56.25 4.02
N VAL A 1111 23.63 -55.55 3.07
CA VAL A 1111 24.19 -55.32 1.72
C VAL A 1111 25.47 -54.48 1.77
N GLN A 1112 25.67 -53.66 2.80
CA GLN A 1112 26.76 -52.68 2.85
C GLN A 1112 28.16 -53.31 2.86
N VAL A 1113 28.29 -54.51 3.43
CA VAL A 1113 29.56 -55.26 3.50
C VAL A 1113 30.00 -55.76 2.10
N PRO A 1114 29.19 -56.56 1.37
CA PRO A 1114 29.52 -56.95 -0.01
C PRO A 1114 29.46 -55.77 -1.00
N GLY A 1115 28.71 -54.72 -0.66
CA GLY A 1115 28.54 -53.48 -1.44
C GLY A 1115 27.59 -53.60 -2.63
N ARG A 1116 27.39 -54.81 -3.17
CA ARG A 1116 26.43 -55.10 -4.25
C ARG A 1116 25.95 -56.55 -4.19
N VAL A 1117 24.64 -56.75 -4.24
CA VAL A 1117 23.95 -58.03 -4.33
C VAL A 1117 23.02 -57.96 -5.54
N VAL A 1118 23.11 -58.96 -6.43
CA VAL A 1118 22.31 -59.05 -7.66
C VAL A 1118 21.77 -60.46 -7.78
N LEU A 1119 20.45 -60.58 -7.88
CA LEU A 1119 19.75 -61.82 -8.18
C LEU A 1119 19.11 -61.71 -9.55
N GLN A 1120 19.34 -62.71 -10.39
CA GLN A 1120 18.66 -62.89 -11.67
C GLN A 1120 17.82 -64.15 -11.56
N PHE A 1121 16.51 -64.01 -11.76
CA PHE A 1121 15.58 -65.12 -11.72
C PHE A 1121 15.30 -65.52 -13.17
N ALA A 1122 15.77 -66.70 -13.55
CA ALA A 1122 15.27 -67.35 -14.75
C ALA A 1122 13.92 -67.99 -14.40
N GLY A 1123 13.00 -68.05 -15.37
CA GLY A 1123 11.61 -68.48 -15.15
C GLY A 1123 11.48 -69.84 -14.47
N PRO A 1124 10.25 -70.27 -14.13
CA PRO A 1124 10.02 -71.49 -13.34
C PRO A 1124 10.79 -72.69 -13.94
N GLY A 1125 11.77 -73.22 -13.17
CA GLY A 1125 12.57 -74.39 -13.53
C GLY A 1125 14.03 -74.16 -13.96
N ALA A 1126 14.55 -72.93 -14.00
CA ALA A 1126 15.93 -72.66 -14.44
C ALA A 1126 16.94 -72.45 -13.28
N GLN A 1127 18.19 -72.88 -13.51
CA GLN A 1127 19.30 -72.80 -12.54
C GLN A 1127 19.75 -71.34 -12.26
N LEU A 1128 20.26 -71.14 -11.04
CA LEU A 1128 20.71 -69.87 -10.48
C LEU A 1128 21.97 -69.34 -11.20
N GLU A 1129 21.82 -68.25 -11.95
CA GLU A 1129 22.96 -67.42 -12.39
C GLU A 1129 23.15 -66.25 -11.40
N SER A 1130 23.81 -66.54 -10.27
CA SER A 1130 24.20 -65.54 -9.27
C SER A 1130 25.67 -65.17 -9.42
N SER A 1131 26.01 -63.87 -9.34
CA SER A 1131 27.42 -63.44 -9.23
C SER A 1131 28.01 -63.67 -7.83
N ALA A 1132 27.17 -64.02 -6.85
CA ALA A 1132 27.55 -64.38 -5.49
C ALA A 1132 27.48 -65.90 -5.31
N ARG A 1133 28.44 -66.49 -4.59
CA ARG A 1133 28.43 -67.93 -4.26
C ARG A 1133 27.10 -68.28 -3.59
N VAL A 1134 26.51 -69.40 -4.02
CA VAL A 1134 25.15 -69.86 -3.66
C VAL A 1134 24.97 -70.13 -2.15
N ASP A 1135 26.06 -70.15 -1.36
CA ASP A 1135 26.09 -70.44 0.08
C ASP A 1135 25.95 -69.22 1.03
N GLU A 1136 25.67 -68.01 0.53
CA GLU A 1136 25.47 -66.82 1.38
C GLU A 1136 24.02 -66.74 1.92
N PRO A 1137 23.80 -66.66 3.26
CA PRO A 1137 22.47 -66.65 3.88
C PRO A 1137 21.49 -65.61 3.29
N MET A 1138 22.05 -64.49 2.85
CA MET A 1138 21.30 -63.37 2.29
C MET A 1138 20.75 -63.65 0.89
N THR A 1139 21.49 -64.37 0.05
CA THR A 1139 21.02 -64.75 -1.29
C THR A 1139 19.87 -65.75 -1.18
N MET A 1140 19.97 -66.70 -0.25
CA MET A 1140 18.89 -67.67 0.03
C MET A 1140 17.64 -67.00 0.60
N PHE A 1141 17.80 -66.05 1.52
CA PHE A 1141 16.66 -65.26 2.04
C PHE A 1141 15.94 -64.50 0.93
N LEU A 1142 16.69 -63.74 0.10
CA LEU A 1142 16.10 -62.94 -0.97
C LEU A 1142 15.46 -63.81 -2.06
N TRP A 1143 16.07 -64.95 -2.38
CA TRP A 1143 15.50 -65.90 -3.33
C TRP A 1143 14.17 -66.45 -2.82
N THR A 1144 14.15 -66.97 -1.58
CA THR A 1144 12.94 -67.50 -0.93
C THR A 1144 11.84 -66.45 -0.86
N LEU A 1145 12.18 -65.21 -0.50
CA LEU A 1145 11.22 -64.10 -0.42
C LEU A 1145 10.61 -63.79 -1.79
N CYS A 1146 11.43 -63.61 -2.84
CA CYS A 1146 10.98 -63.21 -4.18
C CYS A 1146 10.13 -64.27 -4.90
N THR A 1147 10.23 -65.55 -4.50
CA THR A 1147 9.40 -66.64 -5.03
C THR A 1147 8.21 -67.00 -4.14
N SER A 1148 8.07 -66.35 -2.98
CA SER A 1148 7.00 -66.63 -2.02
C SER A 1148 5.67 -65.96 -2.39
N PRO A 1149 4.53 -66.50 -1.94
CA PRO A 1149 3.22 -65.85 -2.11
C PRO A 1149 3.10 -64.52 -1.37
N SER A 1150 4.03 -64.21 -0.44
CA SER A 1150 4.08 -62.90 0.23
C SER A 1150 4.51 -61.77 -0.73
N VAL A 1151 5.28 -62.08 -1.77
CA VAL A 1151 5.67 -61.12 -2.83
C VAL A 1151 4.78 -61.27 -4.06
N LEU A 1152 4.49 -62.51 -4.45
CA LEU A 1152 3.63 -62.85 -5.59
C LEU A 1152 2.15 -62.71 -5.18
N ARG A 1153 1.69 -61.46 -5.05
CA ARG A 1153 0.40 -61.08 -4.43
C ARG A 1153 -0.38 -60.06 -5.28
N PRO A 1154 -1.70 -59.88 -5.04
CA PRO A 1154 -2.45 -58.80 -5.65
C PRO A 1154 -2.03 -57.43 -5.09
N ILE A 1155 -1.89 -56.43 -5.97
CA ILE A 1155 -1.47 -55.06 -5.65
C ILE A 1155 -2.29 -54.04 -6.45
N VAL A 1156 -2.35 -52.82 -5.95
CA VAL A 1156 -2.80 -51.65 -6.71
C VAL A 1156 -1.56 -50.85 -7.11
N LEU A 1157 -1.29 -50.83 -8.41
CA LEU A 1157 -0.12 -50.21 -9.00
C LEU A 1157 -0.49 -48.87 -9.63
N SER A 1158 0.14 -47.79 -9.18
CA SER A 1158 0.19 -46.53 -9.93
C SER A 1158 1.49 -46.48 -10.71
N PHE A 1159 1.42 -46.22 -12.00
CA PHE A 1159 2.55 -46.33 -12.91
C PHE A 1159 2.59 -45.22 -13.94
N GLU A 1160 3.76 -45.07 -14.55
CA GLU A 1160 3.95 -44.35 -15.80
C GLU A 1160 4.61 -45.26 -16.84
N LEU A 1161 4.37 -45.02 -18.12
CA LEU A 1161 5.10 -45.73 -19.18
C LEU A 1161 6.60 -45.39 -19.07
N GLU A 1162 7.47 -46.41 -19.07
CA GLU A 1162 8.93 -46.18 -19.09
C GLU A 1162 9.36 -45.45 -20.38
N ARG A 1163 8.58 -45.64 -21.44
CA ARG A 1163 8.68 -44.83 -22.66
C ARG A 1163 8.20 -43.41 -22.38
N LYS A 1164 9.10 -42.43 -22.52
CA LYS A 1164 8.72 -41.01 -22.44
C LYS A 1164 7.61 -40.67 -23.45
N PRO A 1165 6.61 -39.85 -23.06
CA PRO A 1165 5.51 -39.46 -23.95
C PRO A 1165 5.99 -38.62 -25.14
N SER A 1166 7.13 -37.93 -25.00
CA SER A 1166 7.78 -37.16 -26.06
C SER A 1166 8.53 -38.00 -27.10
N LYS A 1167 8.55 -39.34 -26.97
CA LYS A 1167 9.38 -40.20 -27.81
C LYS A 1167 8.66 -40.56 -29.11
N ILE A 1168 9.33 -40.36 -30.23
CA ILE A 1168 8.84 -40.80 -31.55
C ILE A 1168 9.00 -42.32 -31.65
N VAL A 1169 7.93 -43.02 -32.00
CA VAL A 1169 7.91 -44.48 -32.12
C VAL A 1169 7.63 -44.85 -33.58
N PRO A 1170 8.57 -45.50 -34.28
CA PRO A 1170 8.28 -46.02 -35.60
C PRO A 1170 7.28 -47.17 -35.48
N LEU A 1171 6.36 -47.28 -36.43
CA LEU A 1171 5.45 -48.42 -36.52
C LEU A 1171 6.24 -49.63 -37.02
N GLU A 1172 6.58 -50.54 -36.10
CA GLU A 1172 7.27 -51.80 -36.41
C GLU A 1172 6.25 -52.96 -36.51
N PRO A 1173 6.42 -53.90 -37.46
CA PRO A 1173 5.59 -55.10 -37.50
C PRO A 1173 5.86 -56.01 -36.28
N PRO A 1174 4.87 -56.82 -35.84
CA PRO A 1174 5.04 -57.74 -34.72
C PRO A 1174 6.12 -58.78 -35.02
N ARG A 1175 6.84 -59.21 -33.98
CA ARG A 1175 7.95 -60.17 -34.10
C ARG A 1175 7.44 -61.59 -33.89
N LEU A 1176 8.09 -62.57 -34.51
CA LEU A 1176 7.77 -63.99 -34.29
C LEU A 1176 8.47 -64.49 -33.02
N GLN A 1177 7.73 -65.06 -32.05
CA GLN A 1177 8.28 -65.64 -30.83
C GLN A 1177 7.81 -67.09 -30.65
N ARG A 1178 8.72 -67.94 -30.15
CA ARG A 1178 8.42 -69.34 -29.82
C ARG A 1178 7.87 -69.43 -28.39
N PHE A 1179 6.69 -70.01 -28.26
CA PHE A 1179 6.09 -70.40 -26.98
C PHE A 1179 6.03 -71.91 -26.88
N GLN A 1180 6.26 -72.45 -25.69
CA GLN A 1180 6.13 -73.87 -25.40
C GLN A 1180 4.96 -74.06 -24.44
N CYS A 1181 3.95 -74.81 -24.87
CA CYS A 1181 2.84 -75.23 -24.01
C CYS A 1181 2.87 -76.76 -23.93
N GLY A 1182 3.17 -77.30 -22.74
CA GLY A 1182 3.50 -78.72 -22.58
C GLY A 1182 4.72 -79.11 -23.43
N GLU A 1183 4.54 -80.10 -24.31
CA GLU A 1183 5.59 -80.62 -25.20
C GLU A 1183 5.62 -79.97 -26.59
N LEU A 1184 4.62 -79.13 -26.92
CA LEU A 1184 4.47 -78.56 -28.26
C LEU A 1184 5.01 -77.13 -28.33
N PRO A 1185 6.09 -76.88 -29.12
CA PRO A 1185 6.51 -75.54 -29.44
C PRO A 1185 5.72 -74.97 -30.63
N PHE A 1186 5.13 -73.79 -30.46
CA PHE A 1186 4.47 -73.05 -31.54
C PHE A 1186 5.04 -71.64 -31.65
N LEU A 1187 4.88 -71.03 -32.83
CA LEU A 1187 5.36 -69.69 -33.14
C LEU A 1187 4.16 -68.75 -33.25
N THR A 1188 4.21 -67.62 -32.56
CA THR A 1188 3.17 -66.58 -32.62
C THR A 1188 3.77 -65.22 -32.95
N HIS A 1189 2.98 -64.35 -33.57
CA HIS A 1189 3.32 -62.94 -33.70
C HIS A 1189 3.06 -62.22 -32.38
N VAL A 1190 4.07 -61.56 -31.85
CA VAL A 1190 4.03 -60.81 -30.59
C VAL A 1190 4.39 -59.36 -30.80
N ASN A 1191 3.61 -58.49 -30.16
CA ASN A 1191 3.95 -57.09 -29.98
C ASN A 1191 5.02 -56.92 -28.90
N PRO A 1192 5.78 -55.83 -28.90
CA PRO A 1192 6.71 -55.54 -27.81
C PRO A 1192 5.95 -55.45 -26.48
N ARG A 1193 6.44 -56.17 -25.46
CA ARG A 1193 5.83 -56.20 -24.12
C ARG A 1193 5.82 -54.81 -23.47
N LEU A 1194 4.75 -54.50 -22.73
CA LEU A 1194 4.62 -53.27 -21.96
C LEU A 1194 5.74 -53.13 -20.92
N ARG A 1195 6.31 -51.92 -20.84
CA ARG A 1195 7.31 -51.56 -19.83
C ARG A 1195 6.87 -50.32 -19.07
N LEU A 1196 6.71 -50.49 -17.77
CA LEU A 1196 6.16 -49.50 -16.86
C LEU A 1196 7.20 -49.15 -15.79
N SER A 1197 7.15 -47.91 -15.32
CA SER A 1197 7.87 -47.43 -14.14
C SER A 1197 6.88 -47.21 -13.01
N CYS A 1198 7.19 -47.73 -11.83
CA CYS A 1198 6.34 -47.60 -10.65
C CYS A 1198 6.37 -46.17 -10.08
N LEU A 1199 5.20 -45.59 -9.84
CA LEU A 1199 5.01 -44.34 -9.08
C LEU A 1199 4.64 -44.62 -7.63
N SER A 1200 3.76 -45.60 -7.39
CA SER A 1200 3.45 -46.11 -6.05
C SER A 1200 2.83 -47.50 -6.11
N ILE A 1201 2.99 -48.27 -5.03
CA ILE A 1201 2.35 -49.57 -4.83
C ILE A 1201 1.53 -49.49 -3.55
N ARG A 1202 0.29 -49.99 -3.60
CA ARG A 1202 -0.59 -50.17 -2.44
C ARG A 1202 -1.11 -51.60 -2.43
N GLU A 1203 -1.52 -52.06 -1.26
CA GLU A 1203 -2.20 -53.35 -1.13
C GLU A 1203 -3.63 -53.25 -1.65
N SER A 1204 -4.17 -54.33 -2.22
CA SER A 1204 -5.58 -54.38 -2.62
C SER A 1204 -6.47 -54.54 -1.39
N GLU A 1205 -7.49 -53.69 -1.24
CA GLU A 1205 -8.54 -53.88 -0.25
C GLU A 1205 -9.49 -55.00 -0.71
N TYR A 1206 -9.18 -56.24 -0.36
CA TYR A 1206 -10.19 -57.29 -0.30
C TYR A 1206 -10.35 -57.78 1.13
N SER A 1207 -11.60 -57.72 1.58
CA SER A 1207 -12.14 -58.19 2.85
C SER A 1207 -11.65 -59.60 3.21
N SER A 1208 -10.58 -59.70 3.99
CA SER A 1208 -10.30 -60.91 4.75
C SER A 1208 -11.23 -60.94 5.96
N SER A 1209 -12.44 -61.43 5.76
CA SER A 1209 -13.20 -62.10 6.82
C SER A 1209 -12.47 -63.38 7.21
N LEU A 1210 -11.32 -63.25 7.86
CA LEU A 1210 -10.61 -64.28 8.64
C LEU A 1210 -9.34 -63.68 9.23
N GLY A 1211 -9.35 -63.50 10.56
CA GLY A 1211 -8.15 -63.44 11.37
C GLY A 1211 -7.44 -62.09 11.44
N ILE A 1212 -7.86 -61.27 12.40
CA ILE A 1212 -7.07 -60.18 12.99
C ILE A 1212 -5.67 -60.70 13.33
N LEU A 1213 -4.64 -60.19 12.65
CA LEU A 1213 -3.28 -60.03 13.14
C LEU A 1213 -2.51 -59.13 12.16
N ALA A 1214 -2.78 -57.82 12.22
CA ALA A 1214 -1.85 -56.81 11.78
C ALA A 1214 -1.83 -55.69 12.83
N SER A 1215 -0.98 -55.92 13.82
CA SER A 1215 -0.53 -54.94 14.79
C SER A 1215 0.19 -53.78 14.11
N SER A 1216 -0.10 -52.58 14.61
CA SER A 1216 0.76 -51.39 14.58
C SER A 1216 2.27 -51.71 14.49
N CYS A 1217 2.93 -51.23 13.43
CA CYS A 1217 4.37 -50.95 13.37
C CYS A 1217 4.68 -49.94 12.27
#